data_AF-A0A1M5M6Z3-F1
#
_entry.id   AF-A0A1M5M6Z3-F1
#
_cell.length_a   1.000
_cell.length_b   1.000
_cell.length_c   1.000
_cell.angle_alpha   90.00
_cell.angle_beta   90.00
_cell.angle_gamma   90.00
#
_symmetry.space_group_name_H-M   'P 1'
#
loop_
_entity.id
_entity.type
_entity.pdbx_description
1 polymer ?
#
loop_
_entity_poly.entity_id
_entity_poly.type
_entity_poly.pdbx_seq_one_letter_code
_entity_poly.pdbx_strand_id
1 'polypeptide(L)'
;MRSPLWSLLLVIFLTHGASAQSLSGKVVDSRSQAPIAFVSVFLNNTTLGTVTDSAGNFQLRAIKQPGSYELIFSFVGYQTYKTKITVAGEDIALRQTALVPSEQMLAEVQVSAGHDKAWEKDLKKFKKIFLGEDKLAASCSILNPWVIDFPEDKSGKKFLATASAPIELDNQGMGYKLKFYLTSFWSEGGAYAIVGNVQFIVLQSGDEKVNKKWQLNRARAYDHSDHHLFKSMIDHRIAGEGFELYEEREGYRGTTTRSADFKTELGKSVAYYDTTKLVSADKPGFYRIALNGRTEIHYTKDKATTRTYQDVAGKVSWMTLKKKYVVVNREGYPLVPTDVIVSGEMSYNRVADMLPIDFRPDAAAPKAGTVEEDDLPAPEQIYVQTDKPYYYPGETVWFKGYVNYPASVVQDSASRTVYVELIDKTTKSVVCGKICEIVDRGFQNNIHLQDTLDSQVYHLRAYTNYNRNFGDDNLYERTLPVLNSLERAVSQHQEEAVMKHQMLIVEADKSFYKPREKISLKIVATDEDETPWLANLSVSVVDSAQVADVKLNDNIVETFSARENKKGLRFQKRFVTERGITFSGLFLNDQGRAEEADLNIFQLRPKGFAAAHADAKGFFSVADLYFYDTAIFTVNSQRPGGKLFGKAILIQREPAKITSTNNTKHLSTTASNTPQRIFPEYEAPQPKLLTTIEVKGDKTNPAQFDRSRRPYGKPDHVLLAKDINASYGNLLQTLPGKFPGLVVREMASEGEGLRWVVYIQRQISLKMPAEVLVTVDDAIMSGRPANIISAIDPATIESIELKEGAANLFGSVGGSGILAFYTKHGTVQEQLKKNVPVLKVPGYSYADIFASPDYERDQPAEKKTDRRSTLYWNPTVETDATTGEATVSFFAADQPGMYVITIEGITQKGVPVRCVSTVRVKN
;
A
#
# COMPACT_ATOMS: atom_id res chain seq x y z
N MET A 1 36.60 -17.76 40.90
CA MET A 1 35.40 -17.26 41.61
C MET A 1 35.28 -15.76 41.34
N ARG A 2 34.09 -15.34 40.84
CA ARG A 2 33.41 -14.01 40.91
C ARG A 2 34.29 -12.75 40.77
N SER A 3 34.07 -11.74 39.92
CA SER A 3 33.01 -11.26 39.00
C SER A 3 33.50 -9.89 38.48
N PRO A 4 33.03 -9.36 37.32
CA PRO A 4 32.92 -7.90 37.21
C PRO A 4 31.54 -7.43 36.74
N LEU A 5 31.23 -6.21 37.20
CA LEU A 5 30.03 -5.42 36.99
C LEU A 5 29.73 -5.19 35.50
N TRP A 6 28.45 -5.30 35.15
CA TRP A 6 27.89 -4.87 33.87
C TRP A 6 27.32 -3.45 34.00
N SER A 7 27.86 -2.51 33.23
CA SER A 7 27.25 -1.21 32.98
C SER A 7 26.54 -1.28 31.62
N LEU A 8 25.21 -1.29 31.65
CA LEU A 8 24.33 -1.42 30.50
C LEU A 8 24.12 -0.04 29.84
N LEU A 9 24.64 0.17 28.63
CA LEU A 9 24.36 1.35 27.81
C LEU A 9 23.16 1.02 26.89
N LEU A 10 22.01 1.63 27.16
CA LEU A 10 20.74 1.39 26.49
C LEU A 10 20.58 2.38 25.33
N VAL A 11 20.79 1.94 24.08
CA VAL A 11 20.54 2.73 22.87
C VAL A 11 19.07 2.58 22.46
N ILE A 12 18.29 3.66 22.59
CA ILE A 12 16.88 3.72 22.17
C ILE A 12 16.81 4.36 20.79
N PHE A 13 16.44 3.58 19.77
CA PHE A 13 16.05 4.08 18.46
C PHE A 13 14.59 4.62 18.52
N LEU A 14 14.40 5.91 18.25
CA LEU A 14 13.10 6.55 18.06
C LEU A 14 12.78 6.64 16.56
N THR A 15 11.82 5.85 16.10
CA THR A 15 11.31 5.86 14.72
C THR A 15 10.27 6.97 14.52
N HIS A 16 10.35 7.67 13.39
CA HIS A 16 9.32 8.63 12.97
C HIS A 16 8.12 7.85 12.41
N GLY A 17 6.96 7.98 13.06
CA GLY A 17 5.71 7.41 12.56
C GLY A 17 5.14 8.28 11.43
N ALA A 18 4.89 7.68 10.27
CA ALA A 18 3.98 8.28 9.29
C ALA A 18 2.57 8.29 9.90
N SER A 19 2.05 9.48 10.18
CA SER A 19 0.71 9.66 10.72
C SER A 19 -0.33 9.51 9.60
N ALA A 20 -1.50 8.96 9.91
CA ALA A 20 -2.64 9.00 9.03
C ALA A 20 -2.99 10.47 8.72
N GLN A 21 -2.93 10.87 7.46
CA GLN A 21 -3.24 12.22 7.03
C GLN A 21 -4.71 12.53 7.32
N SER A 22 -4.97 13.71 7.88
CA SER A 22 -6.30 14.20 8.19
C SER A 22 -6.68 15.35 7.26
N LEU A 23 -7.95 15.36 6.86
CA LEU A 23 -8.57 16.43 6.11
C LEU A 23 -9.59 17.11 7.03
N SER A 24 -9.47 18.40 7.24
CA SER A 24 -10.37 19.17 8.10
C SER A 24 -10.90 20.41 7.40
N GLY A 25 -12.04 20.93 7.86
CA GLY A 25 -12.58 22.19 7.38
C GLY A 25 -13.91 22.54 8.01
N LYS A 26 -14.52 23.63 7.53
CA LYS A 26 -15.81 24.14 8.00
C LYS A 26 -16.79 24.32 6.85
N VAL A 27 -18.06 24.00 7.10
CA VAL A 27 -19.15 24.13 6.14
C VAL A 27 -20.17 25.15 6.62
N VAL A 28 -20.52 26.08 5.73
CA VAL A 28 -21.49 27.15 6.00
C VAL A 28 -22.52 27.28 4.89
N ASP A 29 -23.63 27.94 5.18
CA ASP A 29 -24.61 28.37 4.19
C ASP A 29 -24.08 29.56 3.39
N SER A 30 -24.20 29.51 2.05
CA SER A 30 -23.63 30.53 1.17
C SER A 30 -24.27 31.90 1.29
N ARG A 31 -25.53 31.99 1.76
CA ARG A 31 -26.28 33.24 1.89
C ARG A 31 -26.10 33.87 3.27
N SER A 32 -26.37 33.10 4.31
CA SER A 32 -26.39 33.54 5.70
C SER A 32 -25.03 33.44 6.40
N GLN A 33 -24.08 32.70 5.82
CA GLN A 33 -22.79 32.35 6.45
C GLN A 33 -22.92 31.58 7.77
N ALA A 34 -24.14 31.11 8.11
CA ALA A 34 -24.36 30.29 9.28
C ALA A 34 -23.73 28.90 9.11
N PRO A 35 -23.15 28.31 10.18
CA PRO A 35 -22.61 26.95 10.12
C PRO A 35 -23.70 25.93 9.83
N ILE A 36 -23.41 24.95 8.96
CA ILE A 36 -24.35 23.86 8.65
C ILE A 36 -23.88 22.58 9.34
N ALA A 37 -24.68 22.09 10.27
CA ALA A 37 -24.46 20.83 10.96
C ALA A 37 -24.95 19.63 10.13
N PHE A 38 -24.37 18.45 10.39
CA PHE A 38 -24.77 17.16 9.79
C PHE A 38 -24.60 17.06 8.26
N VAL A 39 -23.80 17.92 7.65
CA VAL A 39 -23.40 17.78 6.25
C VAL A 39 -22.57 16.52 6.11
N SER A 40 -22.96 15.61 5.21
CA SER A 40 -22.16 14.43 4.86
C SER A 40 -20.96 14.88 4.04
N VAL A 41 -19.75 14.56 4.52
CA VAL A 41 -18.48 14.90 3.87
C VAL A 41 -17.72 13.61 3.62
N PHE A 42 -17.49 13.24 2.36
CA PHE A 42 -16.88 11.96 2.03
C PHE A 42 -16.01 12.02 0.76
N LEU A 43 -15.05 11.10 0.66
CA LEU A 43 -14.27 10.91 -0.56
C LEU A 43 -15.04 9.99 -1.50
N ASN A 44 -15.28 10.46 -2.71
CA ASN A 44 -16.09 9.76 -3.72
C ASN A 44 -15.57 8.35 -3.97
N ASN A 45 -16.48 7.38 -4.03
CA ASN A 45 -16.20 5.98 -4.33
C ASN A 45 -15.26 5.32 -3.30
N THR A 46 -15.19 5.81 -2.07
CA THR A 46 -14.42 5.19 -0.96
C THR A 46 -15.31 4.84 0.23
N THR A 47 -14.75 4.15 1.22
CA THR A 47 -15.37 3.97 2.55
C THR A 47 -15.14 5.15 3.50
N LEU A 48 -14.38 6.17 3.09
CA LEU A 48 -13.99 7.29 3.94
C LEU A 48 -15.02 8.42 3.88
N GLY A 49 -15.69 8.65 5.02
CA GLY A 49 -16.68 9.70 5.20
C GLY A 49 -16.79 10.17 6.65
N THR A 50 -17.33 11.35 6.84
CA THR A 50 -17.61 11.98 8.14
C THR A 50 -18.84 12.89 8.01
N VAL A 51 -19.25 13.52 9.11
CA VAL A 51 -20.32 14.53 9.13
C VAL A 51 -19.85 15.79 9.84
N THR A 52 -20.43 16.94 9.50
CA THR A 52 -20.13 18.18 10.23
C THR A 52 -20.79 18.20 11.61
N ASP A 53 -20.08 18.80 12.58
CA ASP A 53 -20.60 19.06 13.93
C ASP A 53 -21.59 20.24 13.96
N SER A 54 -22.11 20.58 15.14
CA SER A 54 -23.06 21.69 15.33
C SER A 54 -22.48 23.07 15.00
N ALA A 55 -21.16 23.22 14.95
CA ALA A 55 -20.45 24.42 14.54
C ALA A 55 -20.03 24.38 13.06
N GLY A 56 -20.46 23.36 12.30
CA GLY A 56 -20.17 23.17 10.89
C GLY A 56 -18.77 22.62 10.60
N ASN A 57 -17.99 22.23 11.60
CA ASN A 57 -16.64 21.69 11.38
C ASN A 57 -16.71 20.21 11.06
N PHE A 58 -15.80 19.73 10.21
CA PHE A 58 -15.61 18.30 9.94
C PHE A 58 -14.13 17.93 10.01
N GLN A 59 -13.89 16.66 10.31
CA GLN A 59 -12.58 16.05 10.15
C GLN A 59 -12.74 14.63 9.58
N LEU A 60 -12.06 14.37 8.48
CA LEU A 60 -11.98 13.09 7.80
C LEU A 60 -10.56 12.55 8.00
N ARG A 61 -10.44 11.42 8.70
CA ARG A 61 -9.14 10.81 9.08
C ARG A 61 -8.86 9.57 8.23
N ALA A 62 -7.64 9.05 8.32
CA ALA A 62 -7.23 7.80 7.70
C ALA A 62 -7.19 7.82 6.15
N ILE A 63 -6.86 8.97 5.56
CA ILE A 63 -6.50 9.01 4.14
C ILE A 63 -5.07 8.50 4.01
N LYS A 64 -4.94 7.24 3.60
CA LYS A 64 -3.63 6.53 3.61
C LYS A 64 -2.84 6.69 2.31
N GLN A 65 -3.53 6.97 1.21
CA GLN A 65 -2.94 6.87 -0.13
C GLN A 65 -2.76 8.26 -0.73
N PRO A 66 -1.52 8.63 -1.13
CA PRO A 66 -1.29 9.83 -1.92
C PRO A 66 -2.06 9.76 -3.24
N GLY A 67 -2.68 10.86 -3.65
CA GLY A 67 -3.50 10.88 -4.86
C GLY A 67 -4.49 12.03 -4.89
N SER A 68 -5.18 12.17 -6.02
CA SER A 68 -6.26 13.15 -6.20
C SER A 68 -7.60 12.47 -5.98
N TYR A 69 -8.42 13.06 -5.12
CA TYR A 69 -9.76 12.58 -4.77
C TYR A 69 -10.80 13.66 -5.02
N GLU A 70 -12.02 13.23 -5.32
CA GLU A 70 -13.17 14.12 -5.26
C GLU A 70 -13.78 14.07 -3.86
N LEU A 71 -13.76 15.21 -3.17
CA LEU A 71 -14.41 15.42 -1.89
C LEU A 71 -15.83 15.95 -2.13
N ILE A 72 -16.82 15.28 -1.55
CA ILE A 72 -18.23 15.58 -1.75
C ILE A 72 -18.85 16.05 -0.44
N PHE A 73 -19.60 17.14 -0.53
CA PHE A 73 -20.42 17.70 0.54
C PHE A 73 -21.89 17.58 0.15
N SER A 74 -22.67 16.91 0.99
CA SER A 74 -24.09 16.64 0.72
C SER A 74 -24.92 16.86 1.97
N PHE A 75 -25.99 17.64 1.84
CA PHE A 75 -26.96 17.88 2.90
C PHE A 75 -28.34 18.17 2.30
N VAL A 76 -29.39 17.73 3.00
CA VAL A 76 -30.78 17.92 2.55
C VAL A 76 -31.09 19.41 2.49
N GLY A 77 -31.72 19.86 1.39
CA GLY A 77 -32.03 21.28 1.16
C GLY A 77 -30.90 22.10 0.53
N TYR A 78 -29.76 21.49 0.20
CA TYR A 78 -28.61 22.16 -0.44
C TYR A 78 -28.19 21.43 -1.73
N GLN A 79 -27.59 22.18 -2.66
CA GLN A 79 -26.95 21.59 -3.82
C GLN A 79 -25.70 20.82 -3.40
N THR A 80 -25.50 19.61 -3.96
CA THR A 80 -24.30 18.81 -3.69
C THR A 80 -23.07 19.56 -4.23
N TYR A 81 -22.11 19.85 -3.35
CA TYR A 81 -20.87 20.52 -3.72
C TYR A 81 -19.73 19.49 -3.84
N LYS A 82 -18.92 19.62 -4.89
CA LYS A 82 -17.79 18.73 -5.17
C LYS A 82 -16.53 19.55 -5.37
N THR A 83 -15.43 19.10 -4.80
CA THR A 83 -14.12 19.71 -5.00
C THR A 83 -13.04 18.64 -5.12
N LYS A 84 -11.97 18.93 -5.86
CA LYS A 84 -10.82 18.02 -5.96
C LYS A 84 -9.82 18.36 -4.86
N ILE A 85 -9.30 17.33 -4.20
CA ILE A 85 -8.20 17.45 -3.25
C ILE A 85 -7.04 16.58 -3.73
N THR A 86 -5.82 16.99 -3.42
CA THR A 86 -4.60 16.19 -3.64
C THR A 86 -4.00 15.90 -2.29
N VAL A 87 -3.75 14.63 -2.00
CA VAL A 87 -3.10 14.22 -0.75
C VAL A 87 -1.69 13.76 -1.06
N ALA A 88 -0.72 14.35 -0.37
CA ALA A 88 0.71 14.18 -0.59
C ALA A 88 1.49 13.91 0.71
N GLY A 89 0.82 13.47 1.78
CA GLY A 89 1.44 13.13 3.07
C GLY A 89 1.37 14.20 4.16
N GLU A 90 0.69 15.33 3.96
CA GLU A 90 0.55 16.43 4.93
C GLU A 90 -0.91 16.75 5.27
N ASP A 91 -1.27 17.01 6.53
CA ASP A 91 -2.66 17.34 6.89
C ASP A 91 -3.25 18.48 6.05
N ILE A 92 -4.45 18.25 5.49
CA ILE A 92 -5.12 19.19 4.60
C ILE A 92 -6.16 19.97 5.40
N ALA A 93 -5.98 21.29 5.51
CA ALA A 93 -6.96 22.18 6.11
C ALA A 93 -7.69 22.98 5.00
N LEU A 94 -8.95 22.64 4.74
CA LEU A 94 -9.83 23.44 3.92
C LEU A 94 -10.36 24.61 4.75
N ARG A 95 -10.18 25.84 4.26
CA ARG A 95 -10.58 27.06 5.00
C ARG A 95 -12.08 27.07 5.36
N GLN A 96 -12.93 27.26 4.36
CA GLN A 96 -14.38 27.33 4.53
C GLN A 96 -15.05 26.94 3.21
N THR A 97 -15.98 25.99 3.27
CA THR A 97 -16.78 25.54 2.14
C THR A 97 -18.21 26.08 2.30
N ALA A 98 -18.70 26.84 1.32
CA ALA A 98 -20.05 27.39 1.35
C ALA A 98 -21.00 26.55 0.48
N LEU A 99 -22.07 26.02 1.06
CA LEU A 99 -23.11 25.29 0.32
C LEU A 99 -24.23 26.21 -0.11
N VAL A 100 -24.70 26.03 -1.35
CA VAL A 100 -25.80 26.80 -1.92
C VAL A 100 -27.13 26.10 -1.61
N PRO A 101 -28.11 26.79 -0.99
CA PRO A 101 -29.46 26.26 -0.81
C PRO A 101 -30.08 25.83 -2.13
N SER A 102 -30.74 24.67 -2.15
CA SER A 102 -31.41 24.15 -3.34
C SER A 102 -32.83 24.69 -3.44
N GLU A 103 -33.08 25.63 -4.37
CA GLU A 103 -34.42 26.19 -4.61
C GLU A 103 -35.40 25.17 -5.24
N GLN A 104 -34.87 24.12 -5.88
CA GLN A 104 -35.67 23.04 -6.48
C GLN A 104 -36.20 22.03 -5.45
N MET A 105 -35.61 21.94 -4.25
CA MET A 105 -36.10 21.05 -3.18
C MET A 105 -37.22 21.67 -2.33
N LEU A 106 -37.52 22.97 -2.51
CA LEU A 106 -38.61 23.68 -1.84
C LEU A 106 -39.95 23.56 -2.55
N ALA A 107 -39.99 22.94 -3.74
CA ALA A 107 -41.18 22.21 -4.13
C ALA A 107 -41.27 21.04 -3.15
N GLU A 108 -42.13 21.17 -2.15
CA GLU A 108 -42.68 20.03 -1.41
C GLU A 108 -42.78 18.87 -2.42
N VAL A 109 -42.23 17.70 -2.07
CA VAL A 109 -42.54 16.48 -2.80
C VAL A 109 -44.03 16.30 -2.64
N GLN A 110 -44.81 17.00 -3.48
CA GLN A 110 -46.16 16.67 -3.73
C GLN A 110 -46.04 15.24 -4.19
N VAL A 111 -46.53 14.35 -3.35
CA VAL A 111 -46.89 13.00 -3.74
C VAL A 111 -48.03 13.17 -4.74
N SER A 112 -47.71 13.69 -5.93
CA SER A 112 -48.66 13.96 -6.98
C SER A 112 -48.77 12.68 -7.80
N ALA A 113 -49.76 11.90 -7.40
CA ALA A 113 -50.57 11.03 -8.25
C ALA A 113 -49.84 9.92 -9.04
N GLY A 114 -50.03 8.68 -8.55
CA GLY A 114 -50.07 7.49 -9.39
C GLY A 114 -48.73 6.80 -9.61
N HIS A 115 -48.23 6.07 -8.61
CA HIS A 115 -47.33 4.93 -8.87
C HIS A 115 -48.16 3.87 -9.61
N ASP A 116 -48.35 4.08 -10.90
CA ASP A 116 -49.16 3.24 -11.75
C ASP A 116 -48.36 2.02 -12.23
N LYS A 117 -49.03 1.12 -12.95
CA LYS A 117 -48.39 -0.08 -13.50
C LYS A 117 -47.26 0.25 -14.48
N ALA A 118 -47.24 1.44 -15.08
CA ALA A 118 -46.19 1.85 -16.01
C ALA A 118 -44.91 2.19 -15.24
N TRP A 119 -45.00 2.98 -14.17
CA TRP A 119 -43.86 3.28 -13.31
C TRP A 119 -43.25 2.02 -12.68
N GLU A 120 -44.07 1.07 -12.20
CA GLU A 120 -43.55 -0.20 -11.66
C GLU A 120 -42.75 -1.02 -12.69
N LYS A 121 -43.23 -1.02 -13.94
CA LYS A 121 -42.54 -1.69 -15.06
C LYS A 121 -41.20 -1.01 -15.36
N ASP A 122 -41.17 0.31 -15.37
CA ASP A 122 -39.95 1.08 -15.61
C ASP A 122 -38.98 0.98 -14.44
N LEU A 123 -39.45 0.97 -13.19
CA LEU A 123 -38.63 0.67 -12.02
C LEU A 123 -37.99 -0.72 -12.12
N LYS A 124 -38.74 -1.73 -12.58
CA LYS A 124 -38.20 -3.09 -12.78
C LYS A 124 -37.10 -3.10 -13.85
N LYS A 125 -37.31 -2.37 -14.95
CA LYS A 125 -36.30 -2.19 -16.01
C LYS A 125 -35.07 -1.45 -15.49
N PHE A 126 -35.27 -0.38 -14.72
CA PHE A 126 -34.21 0.37 -14.06
C PHE A 126 -33.42 -0.52 -13.11
N LYS A 127 -34.06 -1.27 -12.21
CA LYS A 127 -33.39 -2.19 -11.27
C LYS A 127 -32.50 -3.20 -12.00
N LYS A 128 -33.01 -3.80 -13.08
CA LYS A 128 -32.24 -4.74 -13.92
C LYS A 128 -30.98 -4.11 -14.51
N ILE A 129 -31.06 -2.88 -15.02
CA ILE A 129 -29.90 -2.19 -15.61
C ILE A 129 -28.96 -1.65 -14.53
N PHE A 130 -29.52 -1.10 -13.44
CA PHE A 130 -28.80 -0.40 -12.38
C PHE A 130 -28.10 -1.35 -11.41
N LEU A 131 -28.83 -2.36 -10.90
CA LEU A 131 -28.30 -3.34 -9.94
C LEU A 131 -27.67 -4.56 -10.61
N GLY A 132 -28.13 -4.93 -11.80
CA GLY A 132 -27.74 -6.17 -12.48
C GLY A 132 -28.78 -7.28 -12.37
N GLU A 133 -28.42 -8.47 -12.83
CA GLU A 133 -29.29 -9.66 -12.87
C GLU A 133 -28.66 -10.88 -12.19
N ASP A 134 -27.49 -10.71 -11.59
CA ASP A 134 -26.72 -11.78 -11.01
C ASP A 134 -27.19 -12.11 -9.56
N LYS A 135 -26.48 -13.02 -8.90
CA LYS A 135 -26.82 -13.41 -7.51
C LYS A 135 -26.57 -12.27 -6.52
N LEU A 136 -25.59 -11.38 -6.78
CA LEU A 136 -25.32 -10.23 -5.92
C LEU A 136 -26.43 -9.18 -6.06
N ALA A 137 -26.90 -8.91 -7.28
CA ALA A 137 -28.05 -8.05 -7.54
C ALA A 137 -29.29 -8.51 -6.77
N ALA A 138 -29.57 -9.83 -6.71
CA ALA A 138 -30.69 -10.37 -5.94
C ALA A 138 -30.57 -10.13 -4.42
N SER A 139 -29.36 -9.92 -3.90
CA SER A 139 -29.07 -9.59 -2.50
C SER A 139 -28.90 -8.10 -2.22
N CYS A 140 -29.14 -7.25 -3.23
CA CYS A 140 -29.07 -5.80 -3.13
C CYS A 140 -30.47 -5.19 -3.30
N SER A 141 -30.87 -4.32 -2.39
CA SER A 141 -32.20 -3.69 -2.41
C SER A 141 -32.11 -2.16 -2.41
N ILE A 142 -32.98 -1.52 -3.21
CA ILE A 142 -33.19 -0.07 -3.15
C ILE A 142 -34.18 0.22 -2.01
N LEU A 143 -33.73 0.99 -1.02
CA LEU A 143 -34.50 1.31 0.18
C LEU A 143 -35.50 2.45 -0.05
N ASN A 144 -35.20 3.34 -1.00
CA ASN A 144 -35.99 4.55 -1.29
C ASN A 144 -36.36 4.70 -2.77
N PRO A 145 -37.03 3.71 -3.41
CA PRO A 145 -37.28 3.73 -4.85
C PRO A 145 -38.14 4.93 -5.32
N TRP A 146 -38.90 5.55 -4.43
CA TRP A 146 -39.74 6.73 -4.71
C TRP A 146 -38.96 8.01 -5.03
N VAL A 147 -37.62 8.02 -4.86
CA VAL A 147 -36.80 9.17 -5.26
C VAL A 147 -36.44 9.15 -6.75
N ILE A 148 -36.87 8.11 -7.48
CA ILE A 148 -36.50 7.83 -8.87
C ILE A 148 -37.67 8.13 -9.79
N ASP A 149 -37.41 8.95 -10.82
CA ASP A 149 -38.34 9.29 -11.87
C ASP A 149 -37.83 8.86 -13.24
N PHE A 150 -38.77 8.58 -14.16
CA PHE A 150 -38.51 8.10 -15.51
C PHE A 150 -39.05 9.10 -16.54
N PRO A 151 -38.29 10.16 -16.87
CA PRO A 151 -38.74 11.14 -17.85
C PRO A 151 -38.79 10.53 -19.26
N GLU A 152 -39.77 10.94 -20.05
CA GLU A 152 -39.80 10.58 -21.48
C GLU A 152 -38.62 11.21 -22.22
N ASP A 153 -37.95 10.40 -23.04
CA ASP A 153 -36.95 10.89 -23.96
C ASP A 153 -37.64 11.57 -25.15
N LYS A 154 -37.30 12.85 -25.40
CA LYS A 154 -37.83 13.62 -26.54
C LYS A 154 -37.57 12.97 -27.90
N SER A 155 -36.55 12.11 -27.99
CA SER A 155 -36.24 11.35 -29.22
C SER A 155 -36.94 9.99 -29.32
N GLY A 156 -37.55 9.52 -28.22
CA GLY A 156 -38.24 8.23 -28.10
C GLY A 156 -37.31 7.00 -28.10
N LYS A 157 -35.99 7.18 -28.12
CA LYS A 157 -35.02 6.08 -28.28
C LYS A 157 -34.37 5.64 -26.98
N LYS A 158 -34.26 6.53 -25.99
CA LYS A 158 -33.56 6.28 -24.73
C LYS A 158 -34.52 6.02 -23.58
N PHE A 159 -34.16 5.06 -22.75
CA PHE A 159 -34.75 4.89 -21.42
C PHE A 159 -33.95 5.72 -20.43
N LEU A 160 -34.55 6.75 -19.84
CA LEU A 160 -33.91 7.70 -18.94
C LEU A 160 -34.36 7.47 -17.50
N ALA A 161 -33.50 7.81 -16.54
CA ALA A 161 -33.88 7.88 -15.14
C ALA A 161 -33.19 9.07 -14.46
N THR A 162 -33.90 9.71 -13.56
CA THR A 162 -33.41 10.80 -12.70
C THR A 162 -33.69 10.47 -11.25
N ALA A 163 -32.91 11.03 -10.34
CA ALA A 163 -33.15 10.87 -8.91
C ALA A 163 -33.16 12.24 -8.21
N SER A 164 -34.21 12.50 -7.44
CA SER A 164 -34.37 13.75 -6.68
C SER A 164 -33.55 13.78 -5.39
N ALA A 165 -33.11 12.61 -4.92
CA ALA A 165 -32.27 12.39 -3.75
C ALA A 165 -31.31 11.21 -4.02
N PRO A 166 -30.25 11.01 -3.21
CA PRO A 166 -29.40 9.83 -3.36
C PRO A 166 -30.20 8.53 -3.23
N ILE A 167 -29.94 7.59 -4.13
CA ILE A 167 -30.53 6.25 -4.10
C ILE A 167 -29.81 5.47 -3.00
N GLU A 168 -30.54 5.07 -1.97
CA GLU A 168 -30.04 4.30 -0.83
C GLU A 168 -30.17 2.81 -1.12
N LEU A 169 -29.06 2.10 -1.01
CA LEU A 169 -28.95 0.68 -1.32
C LEU A 169 -28.50 -0.09 -0.08
N ASP A 170 -29.15 -1.22 0.17
CA ASP A 170 -28.70 -2.21 1.14
C ASP A 170 -28.17 -3.44 0.39
N ASN A 171 -26.85 -3.57 0.32
CA ASN A 171 -26.15 -4.63 -0.37
C ASN A 171 -25.65 -5.68 0.63
N GLN A 172 -26.56 -6.57 1.00
CA GLN A 172 -26.30 -7.67 1.93
C GLN A 172 -25.42 -8.77 1.32
N GLY A 173 -25.22 -8.79 -0.01
CA GLY A 173 -24.29 -9.69 -0.68
C GLY A 173 -22.83 -9.29 -0.51
N MET A 174 -22.57 -7.97 -0.51
CA MET A 174 -21.23 -7.40 -0.41
C MET A 174 -20.94 -6.81 0.97
N GLY A 175 -21.91 -6.75 1.88
CA GLY A 175 -21.71 -6.16 3.20
C GLY A 175 -21.53 -4.65 3.15
N TYR A 176 -22.29 -3.95 2.30
CA TYR A 176 -22.27 -2.50 2.19
C TYR A 176 -23.68 -1.91 2.20
N LYS A 177 -23.82 -0.72 2.79
CA LYS A 177 -24.86 0.24 2.40
C LYS A 177 -24.25 1.27 1.48
N LEU A 178 -24.96 1.62 0.42
CA LEU A 178 -24.50 2.62 -0.54
C LEU A 178 -25.46 3.80 -0.58
N LYS A 179 -24.91 5.00 -0.72
CA LYS A 179 -25.68 6.18 -1.16
C LYS A 179 -25.19 6.58 -2.53
N PHE A 180 -26.03 6.38 -3.54
CA PHE A 180 -25.70 6.64 -4.94
C PHE A 180 -26.33 7.94 -5.43
N TYR A 181 -25.51 8.95 -5.66
CA TYR A 181 -25.90 10.26 -6.18
C TYR A 181 -25.92 10.23 -7.70
N LEU A 182 -27.07 9.85 -8.27
CA LEU A 182 -27.26 9.70 -9.71
C LEU A 182 -27.09 11.04 -10.42
N THR A 183 -26.17 11.08 -11.39
CA THR A 183 -25.90 12.27 -12.22
C THR A 183 -26.45 12.08 -13.64
N SER A 184 -26.32 10.87 -14.20
CA SER A 184 -26.89 10.53 -15.50
C SER A 184 -27.22 9.04 -15.55
N PHE A 185 -28.38 8.72 -16.09
CA PHE A 185 -28.78 7.36 -16.42
C PHE A 185 -29.46 7.33 -17.78
N TRP A 186 -28.98 6.47 -18.67
CA TRP A 186 -29.68 6.18 -19.92
C TRP A 186 -29.41 4.76 -20.39
N SER A 187 -30.32 4.20 -21.18
CA SER A 187 -30.12 2.96 -21.93
C SER A 187 -30.76 2.99 -23.31
N GLU A 188 -30.07 2.46 -24.32
CA GLU A 188 -30.50 2.41 -25.72
C GLU A 188 -29.87 1.19 -26.40
N GLY A 189 -30.67 0.34 -27.07
CA GLY A 189 -30.14 -0.77 -27.88
C GLY A 189 -29.23 -1.77 -27.16
N GLY A 190 -29.35 -1.91 -25.84
CA GLY A 190 -28.48 -2.75 -24.99
C GLY A 190 -27.27 -2.01 -24.39
N ALA A 191 -26.91 -0.84 -24.93
CA ALA A 191 -25.96 0.05 -24.28
C ALA A 191 -26.64 0.78 -23.11
N TYR A 192 -25.85 1.17 -22.11
CA TYR A 192 -26.30 1.95 -20.98
C TYR A 192 -25.16 2.83 -20.43
N ALA A 193 -25.53 3.87 -19.69
CA ALA A 193 -24.60 4.58 -18.82
C ALA A 193 -25.23 4.80 -17.46
N ILE A 194 -24.47 4.53 -16.40
CA ILE A 194 -24.82 4.82 -15.01
C ILE A 194 -23.69 5.70 -14.48
N VAL A 195 -23.95 7.00 -14.38
CA VAL A 195 -22.95 7.97 -13.91
C VAL A 195 -23.45 8.58 -12.61
N GLY A 196 -22.62 8.51 -11.59
CA GLY A 196 -22.94 9.07 -10.29
C GLY A 196 -21.77 9.00 -9.34
N ASN A 197 -22.00 9.51 -8.15
CA ASN A 197 -21.03 9.49 -7.05
C ASN A 197 -21.58 8.54 -6.00
N VAL A 198 -20.70 7.81 -5.32
CA VAL A 198 -21.14 6.79 -4.37
C VAL A 198 -20.40 6.93 -3.06
N GLN A 199 -21.14 6.80 -1.97
CA GLN A 199 -20.61 6.66 -0.62
C GLN A 199 -20.81 5.22 -0.17
N PHE A 200 -19.72 4.55 0.24
CA PHE A 200 -19.78 3.23 0.83
C PHE A 200 -19.84 3.32 2.36
N ILE A 201 -20.74 2.56 2.95
CA ILE A 201 -20.87 2.39 4.39
C ILE A 201 -20.72 0.89 4.66
N VAL A 202 -19.66 0.49 5.35
CA VAL A 202 -19.37 -0.92 5.63
C VAL A 202 -20.38 -1.47 6.63
N LEU A 203 -21.04 -2.58 6.27
CA LEU A 203 -21.87 -3.32 7.22
C LEU A 203 -20.98 -4.17 8.12
N GLN A 204 -21.37 -4.30 9.39
CA GLN A 204 -20.73 -5.20 10.34
C GLN A 204 -21.72 -6.27 10.77
N SER A 205 -21.32 -7.53 10.64
CA SER A 205 -22.05 -8.68 11.19
C SER A 205 -21.26 -9.27 12.34
N GLY A 206 -21.94 -9.67 13.41
CA GLY A 206 -21.35 -10.48 14.47
C GLY A 206 -21.11 -11.94 14.06
N ASP A 207 -21.65 -12.36 12.90
CA ASP A 207 -21.47 -13.71 12.34
C ASP A 207 -20.28 -13.72 11.37
N GLU A 208 -19.24 -14.44 11.75
CA GLU A 208 -18.01 -14.61 10.99
C GLU A 208 -18.26 -15.26 9.61
N LYS A 209 -19.24 -16.17 9.48
CA LYS A 209 -19.56 -16.79 8.20
C LYS A 209 -20.09 -15.77 7.20
N VAL A 210 -20.88 -14.81 7.69
CA VAL A 210 -21.41 -13.71 6.88
C VAL A 210 -20.27 -12.79 6.43
N ASN A 211 -19.37 -12.40 7.33
CA ASN A 211 -18.22 -11.56 6.99
C ASN A 211 -17.28 -12.24 5.97
N LYS A 212 -16.99 -13.54 6.15
CA LYS A 212 -16.18 -14.33 5.20
C LYS A 212 -16.86 -14.44 3.83
N LYS A 213 -18.18 -14.60 3.80
CA LYS A 213 -18.96 -14.59 2.56
C LYS A 213 -18.87 -13.24 1.86
N TRP A 214 -18.97 -12.13 2.59
CA TRP A 214 -18.79 -10.78 2.03
C TRP A 214 -17.40 -10.59 1.44
N GLN A 215 -16.34 -11.00 2.15
CA GLN A 215 -14.97 -10.95 1.62
C GLN A 215 -14.82 -11.75 0.32
N LEU A 216 -15.34 -12.99 0.28
CA LEU A 216 -15.28 -13.84 -0.91
C LEU A 216 -16.03 -13.21 -2.09
N ASN A 217 -17.21 -12.64 -1.86
CA ASN A 217 -17.99 -11.96 -2.89
C ASN A 217 -17.26 -10.72 -3.42
N ARG A 218 -16.63 -9.93 -2.53
CA ARG A 218 -15.83 -8.77 -2.94
C ARG A 218 -14.60 -9.17 -3.75
N ALA A 219 -13.91 -10.23 -3.36
CA ALA A 219 -12.78 -10.77 -4.13
C ALA A 219 -13.22 -11.22 -5.53
N ARG A 220 -14.36 -11.91 -5.65
CA ARG A 220 -14.91 -12.31 -6.95
C ARG A 220 -15.33 -11.13 -7.83
N ALA A 221 -15.89 -10.08 -7.24
CA ALA A 221 -16.25 -8.87 -7.99
C ALA A 221 -15.01 -8.09 -8.46
N TYR A 222 -13.90 -8.21 -7.73
CA TYR A 222 -12.60 -7.67 -8.10
C TYR A 222 -11.96 -8.48 -9.23
N ASP A 223 -11.97 -9.81 -9.13
CA ASP A 223 -11.47 -10.69 -10.17
C ASP A 223 -12.11 -10.35 -11.53
N HIS A 224 -11.35 -10.47 -12.62
CA HIS A 224 -11.77 -10.11 -13.99
C HIS A 224 -12.38 -8.70 -14.19
N SER A 225 -12.28 -7.78 -13.24
CA SER A 225 -12.72 -6.39 -13.41
C SER A 225 -11.70 -5.58 -14.21
N ASP A 226 -12.14 -4.46 -14.79
CA ASP A 226 -11.26 -3.48 -15.44
C ASP A 226 -10.22 -2.95 -14.46
N HIS A 227 -10.62 -2.74 -13.21
CA HIS A 227 -9.74 -2.38 -12.12
C HIS A 227 -8.62 -3.42 -11.88
N HIS A 228 -8.97 -4.71 -11.78
CA HIS A 228 -7.98 -5.78 -11.62
C HIS A 228 -7.05 -5.87 -12.84
N LEU A 229 -7.60 -5.74 -14.04
CA LEU A 229 -6.80 -5.72 -15.27
C LEU A 229 -5.80 -4.55 -15.26
N PHE A 230 -6.23 -3.33 -14.99
CA PHE A 230 -5.34 -2.17 -14.92
C PHE A 230 -4.30 -2.31 -13.81
N LYS A 231 -4.69 -2.83 -12.64
CA LYS A 231 -3.73 -3.14 -11.58
C LYS A 231 -2.69 -4.16 -12.03
N SER A 232 -3.11 -5.21 -12.70
CA SER A 232 -2.21 -6.23 -13.26
C SER A 232 -1.27 -5.66 -14.32
N MET A 233 -1.71 -4.67 -15.11
CA MET A 233 -0.88 -3.97 -16.08
C MET A 233 0.19 -3.13 -15.39
N ILE A 234 -0.19 -2.31 -14.40
CA ILE A 234 0.74 -1.46 -13.63
C ILE A 234 1.79 -2.32 -12.92
N ASP A 235 1.37 -3.44 -12.35
CA ASP A 235 2.27 -4.33 -11.61
C ASP A 235 3.07 -5.25 -12.53
N HIS A 236 2.85 -5.18 -13.86
CA HIS A 236 3.43 -6.07 -14.86
C HIS A 236 3.21 -7.56 -14.52
N ARG A 237 1.94 -7.93 -14.26
CA ARG A 237 1.49 -9.29 -13.89
C ARG A 237 0.28 -9.76 -14.72
N ILE A 238 0.07 -9.23 -15.91
CA ILE A 238 -1.14 -9.47 -16.71
C ILE A 238 -1.44 -10.98 -16.87
N ALA A 239 -0.46 -11.74 -17.38
CA ALA A 239 -0.62 -13.18 -17.59
C ALA A 239 -0.67 -13.96 -16.26
N GLY A 240 0.16 -13.60 -15.28
CA GLY A 240 0.13 -14.18 -13.92
C GLY A 240 -1.21 -13.95 -13.19
N GLU A 241 -1.90 -12.87 -13.52
CA GLU A 241 -3.25 -12.58 -13.04
C GLU A 241 -4.36 -13.24 -13.86
N GLY A 242 -4.00 -14.00 -14.90
CA GLY A 242 -4.92 -14.78 -15.70
C GLY A 242 -5.53 -13.99 -16.85
N PHE A 243 -4.96 -12.85 -17.23
CA PHE A 243 -5.41 -12.07 -18.38
C PHE A 243 -4.57 -12.35 -19.61
N GLU A 244 -5.23 -12.54 -20.74
CA GLU A 244 -4.63 -12.57 -22.08
C GLU A 244 -5.27 -11.48 -22.93
N LEU A 245 -4.46 -10.70 -23.64
CA LEU A 245 -4.91 -9.55 -24.40
C LEU A 245 -4.67 -9.76 -25.88
N TYR A 246 -5.66 -9.36 -26.67
CA TYR A 246 -5.64 -9.46 -28.12
C TYR A 246 -6.09 -8.16 -28.76
N GLU A 247 -5.41 -7.75 -29.83
CA GLU A 247 -5.79 -6.61 -30.67
C GLU A 247 -6.60 -7.05 -31.89
N GLU A 248 -7.64 -6.30 -32.24
CA GLU A 248 -8.37 -6.49 -33.50
C GLU A 248 -7.56 -5.96 -34.69
N ARG A 249 -7.29 -6.83 -35.68
CA ARG A 249 -6.54 -6.49 -36.90
C ARG A 249 -7.31 -5.48 -37.76
N GLU A 250 -6.55 -4.64 -38.46
CA GLU A 250 -7.07 -3.64 -39.38
C GLU A 250 -7.89 -4.32 -40.50
N GLY A 251 -9.15 -3.88 -40.71
CA GLY A 251 -10.12 -4.49 -41.62
C GLY A 251 -11.19 -5.38 -40.97
N TYR A 252 -10.99 -5.83 -39.72
CA TYR A 252 -11.96 -6.64 -38.96
C TYR A 252 -12.57 -5.88 -37.76
N ARG A 253 -12.26 -4.60 -37.61
CA ARG A 253 -12.77 -3.76 -36.52
C ARG A 253 -14.29 -3.62 -36.64
N GLY A 254 -15.01 -4.04 -35.59
CA GLY A 254 -16.47 -3.94 -35.52
C GLY A 254 -17.24 -4.99 -36.34
N THR A 255 -16.59 -6.02 -36.88
CA THR A 255 -17.31 -7.14 -37.50
C THR A 255 -18.00 -8.00 -36.43
N THR A 256 -19.27 -8.29 -36.64
CA THR A 256 -20.07 -9.14 -35.74
C THR A 256 -20.04 -10.62 -36.13
N THR A 257 -19.50 -10.94 -37.30
CA THR A 257 -19.44 -12.30 -37.85
C THR A 257 -18.05 -12.87 -37.66
N ARG A 258 -17.87 -13.74 -36.66
CA ARG A 258 -16.63 -14.46 -36.36
C ARG A 258 -16.90 -15.97 -36.32
N SER A 259 -15.84 -16.76 -36.49
CA SER A 259 -15.88 -18.20 -36.19
C SER A 259 -16.28 -18.44 -34.74
N ALA A 260 -16.94 -19.57 -34.50
CA ALA A 260 -17.25 -20.05 -33.16
C ALA A 260 -15.99 -20.55 -32.41
N ASP A 261 -14.88 -20.79 -33.14
CA ASP A 261 -13.59 -21.24 -32.59
C ASP A 261 -12.55 -20.12 -32.64
N PHE A 262 -12.04 -19.71 -31.47
CA PHE A 262 -11.07 -18.63 -31.31
C PHE A 262 -9.76 -18.91 -32.04
N LYS A 263 -9.28 -20.16 -32.06
CA LYS A 263 -8.08 -20.55 -32.81
C LYS A 263 -8.15 -20.23 -34.30
N THR A 264 -9.35 -20.17 -34.88
CA THR A 264 -9.57 -19.79 -36.29
C THR A 264 -9.49 -18.27 -36.50
N GLU A 265 -9.76 -17.51 -35.45
CA GLU A 265 -9.72 -16.04 -35.46
C GLU A 265 -8.33 -15.50 -35.12
N LEU A 266 -7.54 -16.24 -34.33
CA LEU A 266 -6.16 -15.91 -34.00
C LEU A 266 -5.27 -15.87 -35.26
N GLY A 267 -4.62 -14.73 -35.49
CA GLY A 267 -3.86 -14.45 -36.70
C GLY A 267 -4.71 -13.99 -37.89
N LYS A 268 -6.03 -14.18 -37.87
CA LYS A 268 -6.96 -13.74 -38.92
C LYS A 268 -7.60 -12.39 -38.59
N SER A 269 -8.43 -12.33 -37.55
CA SER A 269 -9.15 -11.12 -37.12
C SER A 269 -8.60 -10.52 -35.82
N VAL A 270 -7.91 -11.32 -35.00
CA VAL A 270 -7.26 -10.89 -33.76
C VAL A 270 -5.80 -11.36 -33.71
N ALA A 271 -4.94 -10.60 -33.03
CA ALA A 271 -3.54 -10.95 -32.78
C ALA A 271 -3.19 -10.71 -31.31
N TYR A 272 -2.14 -11.34 -30.79
CA TYR A 272 -1.68 -11.05 -29.43
C TYR A 272 -1.31 -9.59 -29.29
N TYR A 273 -1.75 -8.98 -28.19
CA TYR A 273 -1.44 -7.60 -27.88
C TYR A 273 -0.02 -7.52 -27.29
N ASP A 274 0.83 -6.62 -27.80
CA ASP A 274 2.14 -6.36 -27.18
C ASP A 274 1.95 -5.67 -25.82
N THR A 275 2.11 -6.46 -24.76
CA THR A 275 1.90 -5.99 -23.38
C THR A 275 3.08 -5.19 -22.83
N THR A 276 4.22 -5.18 -23.51
CA THR A 276 5.44 -4.54 -23.00
C THR A 276 5.34 -3.02 -22.97
N LYS A 277 4.57 -2.41 -23.88
CA LYS A 277 4.48 -0.94 -24.01
C LYS A 277 3.17 -0.34 -23.52
N LEU A 278 2.42 -1.06 -22.69
CA LEU A 278 1.07 -0.63 -22.29
C LEU A 278 1.06 0.47 -21.25
N VAL A 279 2.06 0.53 -20.37
CA VAL A 279 2.06 1.38 -19.18
C VAL A 279 3.22 2.37 -19.25
N SER A 280 2.94 3.65 -19.02
CA SER A 280 3.94 4.68 -18.79
C SER A 280 3.62 5.47 -17.53
N ALA A 281 4.62 6.07 -16.90
CA ALA A 281 4.39 7.07 -15.86
C ALA A 281 3.62 8.28 -16.43
N ASP A 282 2.79 8.93 -15.61
CA ASP A 282 2.14 10.21 -15.96
C ASP A 282 2.57 11.31 -14.98
N LYS A 283 2.05 11.27 -13.76
CA LYS A 283 2.42 12.17 -12.65
C LYS A 283 2.72 11.32 -11.43
N PRO A 284 3.41 11.83 -10.39
CA PRO A 284 3.67 11.05 -9.18
C PRO A 284 2.39 10.38 -8.64
N GLY A 285 2.40 9.03 -8.61
CA GLY A 285 1.26 8.20 -8.17
C GLY A 285 0.24 7.82 -9.26
N PHE A 286 0.45 8.25 -10.51
CA PHE A 286 -0.44 8.00 -11.64
C PHE A 286 0.30 7.40 -12.84
N TYR A 287 -0.38 6.50 -13.54
CA TYR A 287 0.12 5.74 -14.68
C TYR A 287 -0.83 5.93 -15.84
N ARG A 288 -0.28 6.02 -17.05
CA ARG A 288 -1.04 6.04 -18.30
C ARG A 288 -1.02 4.65 -18.89
N ILE A 289 -2.19 4.08 -19.14
CA ILE A 289 -2.38 2.79 -19.82
C ILE A 289 -2.87 3.07 -21.23
N ALA A 290 -2.12 2.65 -22.24
CA ALA A 290 -2.44 2.84 -23.66
C ALA A 290 -2.98 1.54 -24.27
N LEU A 291 -4.19 1.59 -24.82
CA LEU A 291 -4.80 0.50 -25.58
C LEU A 291 -5.34 1.06 -26.90
N ASN A 292 -4.95 0.43 -28.00
CA ASN A 292 -5.28 0.84 -29.35
C ASN A 292 -6.51 0.07 -29.84
N GLY A 293 -7.51 0.83 -30.30
CA GLY A 293 -8.73 0.25 -30.85
C GLY A 293 -9.56 -0.50 -29.80
N ARG A 294 -10.19 -1.59 -30.22
CA ARG A 294 -10.96 -2.48 -29.37
C ARG A 294 -10.09 -3.67 -28.99
N THR A 295 -9.74 -3.76 -27.71
CA THR A 295 -8.93 -4.84 -27.14
C THR A 295 -9.84 -5.95 -26.66
N GLU A 296 -9.58 -7.18 -27.09
CA GLU A 296 -10.23 -8.37 -26.57
C GLU A 296 -9.41 -8.94 -25.40
N ILE A 297 -10.10 -9.33 -24.34
CA ILE A 297 -9.51 -9.71 -23.06
C ILE A 297 -10.10 -11.05 -22.66
N HIS A 298 -9.24 -12.05 -22.51
CA HIS A 298 -9.62 -13.36 -21.99
C HIS A 298 -9.15 -13.46 -20.54
N TYR A 299 -10.02 -13.94 -19.66
CA TYR A 299 -9.70 -14.23 -18.27
C TYR A 299 -9.76 -15.74 -18.03
N THR A 300 -8.62 -16.34 -17.70
CA THR A 300 -8.42 -17.79 -17.71
C THR A 300 -8.62 -18.46 -16.34
N LYS A 301 -8.63 -17.69 -15.25
CA LYS A 301 -8.80 -18.20 -13.88
C LYS A 301 -10.26 -18.51 -13.49
N ASP A 302 -11.23 -18.13 -14.32
CA ASP A 302 -12.65 -18.42 -14.09
C ASP A 302 -13.35 -18.82 -15.40
N LYS A 303 -14.36 -19.67 -15.30
CA LYS A 303 -15.11 -20.16 -16.46
C LYS A 303 -16.25 -19.21 -16.82
N ALA A 304 -16.47 -19.00 -18.12
CA ALA A 304 -17.63 -18.24 -18.58
C ALA A 304 -18.93 -19.03 -18.31
N THR A 305 -20.00 -18.31 -17.92
CA THR A 305 -21.33 -18.91 -17.80
C THR A 305 -21.89 -19.25 -19.18
N THR A 306 -21.69 -18.35 -20.14
CA THR A 306 -22.00 -18.55 -21.55
C THR A 306 -20.71 -18.37 -22.33
N ARG A 307 -20.29 -19.41 -23.07
CA ARG A 307 -19.04 -19.35 -23.82
C ARG A 307 -19.19 -18.45 -25.05
N THR A 308 -18.26 -17.51 -25.19
CA THR A 308 -18.12 -16.69 -26.41
C THR A 308 -17.57 -17.52 -27.57
N TYR A 309 -16.58 -18.38 -27.30
CA TYR A 309 -15.99 -19.31 -28.26
C TYR A 309 -16.10 -20.75 -27.72
N GLN A 310 -16.29 -21.74 -28.59
CA GLN A 310 -16.43 -23.14 -28.16
C GLN A 310 -15.16 -23.67 -27.48
N ASP A 311 -14.00 -23.24 -27.99
CA ASP A 311 -12.65 -23.64 -27.56
C ASP A 311 -12.04 -22.74 -26.46
N VAL A 312 -12.73 -21.67 -26.04
CA VAL A 312 -12.32 -20.82 -24.92
C VAL A 312 -13.25 -21.05 -23.73
N ALA A 313 -12.71 -21.66 -22.67
CA ALA A 313 -13.47 -21.91 -21.44
C ALA A 313 -13.58 -20.66 -20.54
N GLY A 314 -12.63 -19.74 -20.67
CA GLY A 314 -12.52 -18.53 -19.85
C GLY A 314 -13.52 -17.44 -20.20
N LYS A 315 -13.61 -16.41 -19.34
CA LYS A 315 -14.45 -15.22 -19.57
C LYS A 315 -13.85 -14.34 -20.65
N VAL A 316 -14.66 -13.89 -21.61
CA VAL A 316 -14.22 -13.00 -22.70
C VAL A 316 -14.90 -11.64 -22.57
N SER A 317 -14.10 -10.59 -22.67
CA SER A 317 -14.52 -9.20 -22.60
C SER A 317 -13.86 -8.38 -23.70
N TRP A 318 -14.40 -7.21 -24.00
CA TRP A 318 -13.74 -6.22 -24.85
C TRP A 318 -13.71 -4.88 -24.17
N MET A 319 -12.61 -4.16 -24.37
CA MET A 319 -12.41 -2.81 -23.87
C MET A 319 -12.05 -1.86 -25.00
N THR A 320 -12.50 -0.61 -24.91
CA THR A 320 -12.10 0.49 -25.79
C THR A 320 -11.86 1.74 -24.96
N LEU A 321 -10.72 2.38 -25.16
CA LEU A 321 -10.36 3.63 -24.49
C LEU A 321 -10.68 4.81 -25.42
N LYS A 322 -11.56 5.74 -24.98
CA LYS A 322 -12.00 6.88 -25.82
C LYS A 322 -10.84 7.72 -26.35
N LYS A 323 -9.80 7.87 -25.55
CA LYS A 323 -8.60 8.65 -25.89
C LYS A 323 -7.44 7.78 -26.38
N LYS A 324 -7.66 6.48 -26.62
CA LYS A 324 -6.62 5.44 -26.80
C LYS A 324 -5.71 5.22 -25.58
N TYR A 325 -5.97 5.93 -24.49
CA TYR A 325 -5.34 5.73 -23.21
C TYR A 325 -6.31 6.07 -22.07
N VAL A 326 -5.97 5.60 -20.89
CA VAL A 326 -6.61 5.97 -19.62
C VAL A 326 -5.52 6.29 -18.61
N VAL A 327 -5.74 7.32 -17.79
CA VAL A 327 -4.87 7.60 -16.65
C VAL A 327 -5.49 6.92 -15.43
N VAL A 328 -4.69 6.12 -14.75
CA VAL A 328 -5.06 5.36 -13.56
C VAL A 328 -4.15 5.71 -12.40
N ASN A 329 -4.62 5.58 -11.16
CA ASN A 329 -3.72 5.64 -10.00
C ASN A 329 -2.91 4.34 -9.87
N ARG A 330 -1.95 4.28 -8.93
CA ARG A 330 -1.12 3.08 -8.62
C ARG A 330 -1.90 1.78 -8.38
N GLU A 331 -3.18 1.91 -8.09
CA GLU A 331 -4.03 0.79 -7.71
C GLU A 331 -4.85 0.32 -8.91
N GLY A 332 -4.79 1.00 -10.06
CA GLY A 332 -5.52 0.62 -11.26
C GLY A 332 -6.90 1.26 -11.38
N TYR A 333 -7.22 2.31 -10.62
CA TYR A 333 -8.48 3.05 -10.78
C TYR A 333 -8.37 4.16 -11.82
N PRO A 334 -9.26 4.21 -12.82
CA PRO A 334 -9.26 5.26 -13.82
C PRO A 334 -9.72 6.60 -13.25
N LEU A 335 -8.99 7.67 -13.56
CA LEU A 335 -9.29 9.04 -13.13
C LEU A 335 -10.56 9.57 -13.77
N VAL A 336 -10.83 9.12 -14.99
CA VAL A 336 -12.03 9.42 -15.75
C VAL A 336 -12.64 8.09 -16.18
N PRO A 337 -13.48 7.46 -15.34
CA PRO A 337 -14.05 6.15 -15.65
C PRO A 337 -14.83 6.14 -16.99
N THR A 338 -15.42 7.27 -17.38
CA THR A 338 -16.13 7.41 -18.66
C THR A 338 -15.23 7.32 -19.89
N ASP A 339 -13.91 7.35 -19.74
CA ASP A 339 -12.95 7.12 -20.83
C ASP A 339 -12.76 5.62 -21.14
N VAL A 340 -13.22 4.74 -20.24
CA VAL A 340 -13.17 3.28 -20.38
C VAL A 340 -14.54 2.77 -20.80
N ILE A 341 -14.60 2.07 -21.94
CA ILE A 341 -15.81 1.40 -22.43
C ILE A 341 -15.55 -0.09 -22.40
N VAL A 342 -16.36 -0.84 -21.66
CA VAL A 342 -16.26 -2.30 -21.55
C VAL A 342 -17.51 -2.99 -22.11
N SER A 343 -17.34 -4.20 -22.64
CA SER A 343 -18.40 -5.09 -23.10
C SER A 343 -18.01 -6.56 -22.83
N GLY A 344 -18.97 -7.48 -22.93
CA GLY A 344 -18.76 -8.90 -22.56
C GLY A 344 -18.83 -9.12 -21.05
N GLU A 345 -18.13 -10.12 -20.54
CA GLU A 345 -18.24 -10.55 -19.13
C GLU A 345 -17.89 -9.43 -18.13
N MET A 346 -16.84 -8.64 -18.39
CA MET A 346 -16.43 -7.50 -17.55
C MET A 346 -17.49 -6.40 -17.48
N SER A 347 -18.36 -6.31 -18.49
CA SER A 347 -19.48 -5.38 -18.47
C SER A 347 -20.66 -5.85 -17.66
N TYR A 348 -20.68 -7.06 -17.08
CA TYR A 348 -21.81 -7.54 -16.27
C TYR A 348 -21.83 -6.96 -14.86
N ASN A 349 -20.69 -6.56 -14.32
CA ASN A 349 -20.62 -5.90 -13.01
C ASN A 349 -21.46 -4.61 -13.04
N ARG A 350 -22.42 -4.49 -12.12
CA ARG A 350 -23.34 -3.35 -11.95
C ARG A 350 -23.14 -2.72 -10.57
N VAL A 351 -24.07 -1.85 -10.16
CA VAL A 351 -23.99 -1.16 -8.86
C VAL A 351 -23.99 -2.15 -7.68
N ALA A 352 -24.58 -3.35 -7.83
CA ALA A 352 -24.52 -4.39 -6.81
C ALA A 352 -23.13 -5.04 -6.66
N ASP A 353 -22.29 -4.97 -7.70
CA ASP A 353 -20.93 -5.53 -7.73
C ASP A 353 -19.86 -4.49 -7.39
N MET A 354 -20.24 -3.21 -7.25
CA MET A 354 -19.28 -2.13 -7.05
C MET A 354 -18.43 -2.33 -5.79
N LEU A 355 -17.15 -2.05 -5.95
CA LEU A 355 -16.16 -2.05 -4.89
C LEU A 355 -15.66 -0.62 -4.66
N PRO A 356 -15.41 -0.23 -3.39
CA PRO A 356 -14.82 1.06 -3.10
C PRO A 356 -13.35 1.10 -3.56
N ILE A 357 -12.83 2.30 -3.88
CA ILE A 357 -11.48 2.55 -4.38
C ILE A 357 -10.39 2.08 -3.41
N ASP A 358 -10.71 2.07 -2.12
CA ASP A 358 -9.87 1.61 -1.04
C ASP A 358 -10.02 0.10 -0.75
N PHE A 359 -10.82 -0.64 -1.52
CA PHE A 359 -10.88 -2.10 -1.41
C PHE A 359 -9.60 -2.73 -1.96
N ARG A 360 -9.01 -3.63 -1.17
CA ARG A 360 -7.95 -4.52 -1.60
C ARG A 360 -8.40 -5.95 -1.31
N PRO A 361 -8.29 -6.89 -2.26
CA PRO A 361 -8.49 -8.29 -1.93
C PRO A 361 -7.46 -8.67 -0.86
N ASP A 362 -7.89 -9.44 0.15
CA ASP A 362 -6.95 -10.08 1.06
C ASP A 362 -6.00 -10.91 0.19
N ALA A 363 -4.71 -10.54 0.19
CA ALA A 363 -3.73 -11.11 -0.74
C ALA A 363 -3.59 -12.61 -0.49
N ALA A 364 -4.38 -13.41 -1.20
CA ALA A 364 -4.03 -14.77 -1.49
C ALA A 364 -2.97 -14.70 -2.59
N ALA A 365 -1.77 -15.19 -2.27
CA ALA A 365 -0.70 -15.40 -3.24
C ALA A 365 -1.26 -15.90 -4.58
N PRO A 366 -0.94 -15.29 -5.72
CA PRO A 366 -1.36 -15.81 -7.01
C PRO A 366 -0.80 -17.23 -7.14
N LYS A 367 -1.70 -18.22 -7.29
CA LYS A 367 -1.29 -19.57 -7.67
C LYS A 367 -0.49 -19.46 -8.96
N ALA A 368 0.75 -19.97 -8.92
CA ALA A 368 1.66 -19.97 -10.05
C ALA A 368 0.91 -20.42 -11.31
N GLY A 369 0.93 -19.57 -12.34
CA GLY A 369 0.50 -19.98 -13.67
C GLY A 369 1.27 -21.24 -14.05
N THR A 370 0.57 -22.15 -14.72
CA THR A 370 1.12 -23.39 -15.28
C THR A 370 2.04 -23.04 -16.45
N VAL A 371 3.25 -22.58 -16.13
CA VAL A 371 4.42 -22.85 -16.95
C VAL A 371 5.11 -23.99 -16.21
N GLU A 372 5.18 -25.18 -16.81
CA GLU A 372 5.93 -26.28 -16.22
C GLU A 372 7.37 -25.81 -16.00
N GLU A 373 7.81 -25.87 -14.73
CA GLU A 373 9.09 -25.39 -14.19
C GLU A 373 10.31 -26.15 -14.77
N ASP A 374 10.08 -27.03 -15.74
CA ASP A 374 10.99 -28.09 -16.22
C ASP A 374 11.71 -27.78 -17.54
N ASP A 375 11.39 -26.68 -18.23
CA ASP A 375 12.18 -26.22 -19.40
C ASP A 375 13.40 -25.38 -18.95
N LEU A 376 14.35 -26.07 -18.30
CA LEU A 376 15.68 -25.62 -17.87
C LEU A 376 15.69 -24.33 -17.00
N PRO A 377 15.49 -24.43 -15.67
CA PRO A 377 15.55 -23.28 -14.79
C PRO A 377 16.95 -22.66 -14.85
N ALA A 378 17.06 -21.45 -15.37
CA ALA A 378 18.31 -20.69 -15.37
C ALA A 378 18.31 -19.66 -14.22
N PRO A 379 19.47 -19.35 -13.62
CA PRO A 379 19.55 -18.43 -12.49
C PRO A 379 19.20 -17.00 -12.90
N GLU A 380 18.62 -16.25 -11.96
CA GLU A 380 18.42 -14.80 -12.10
C GLU A 380 19.79 -14.11 -12.07
N GLN A 381 20.07 -13.23 -13.02
CA GLN A 381 21.32 -12.46 -13.04
C GLN A 381 21.15 -11.20 -12.19
N ILE A 382 22.02 -11.01 -11.21
CA ILE A 382 21.99 -9.85 -10.32
C ILE A 382 23.25 -9.03 -10.56
N TYR A 383 23.10 -7.71 -10.57
CA TYR A 383 24.19 -6.74 -10.59
C TYR A 383 23.90 -5.63 -9.56
N VAL A 384 24.93 -5.09 -8.90
CA VAL A 384 24.80 -3.95 -7.97
C VAL A 384 25.82 -2.88 -8.28
N GLN A 385 25.33 -1.70 -8.66
CA GLN A 385 26.09 -0.46 -8.76
C GLN A 385 26.14 0.23 -7.39
N THR A 386 27.28 0.82 -7.08
CA THR A 386 27.51 1.67 -5.90
C THR A 386 27.85 3.09 -6.36
N ASP A 387 27.62 4.10 -5.50
CA ASP A 387 27.98 5.48 -5.83
C ASP A 387 29.49 5.66 -6.02
N LYS A 388 30.31 4.89 -5.29
CA LYS A 388 31.77 4.94 -5.30
C LYS A 388 32.41 3.54 -5.32
N PRO A 389 33.66 3.43 -5.81
CA PRO A 389 34.36 2.14 -5.87
C PRO A 389 34.98 1.67 -4.54
N TYR A 390 35.19 2.57 -3.58
CA TYR A 390 35.73 2.31 -2.24
C TYR A 390 35.23 3.37 -1.25
N TYR A 391 35.37 3.09 0.05
CA TYR A 391 34.80 3.92 1.12
C TYR A 391 35.78 4.08 2.30
N TYR A 392 35.47 5.01 3.19
CA TYR A 392 36.08 5.13 4.51
C TYR A 392 35.05 4.81 5.61
N PRO A 393 35.47 4.43 6.84
CA PRO A 393 34.56 4.28 7.97
C PRO A 393 33.72 5.54 8.20
N GLY A 394 32.43 5.39 8.51
CA GLY A 394 31.46 6.47 8.67
C GLY A 394 30.73 6.89 7.41
N GLU A 395 31.17 6.43 6.24
CA GLU A 395 30.50 6.75 4.99
C GLU A 395 29.24 5.93 4.76
N THR A 396 28.36 6.42 3.88
CA THR A 396 27.20 5.67 3.41
C THR A 396 27.49 5.11 2.02
N VAL A 397 27.35 3.80 1.89
CA VAL A 397 27.36 3.08 0.61
C VAL A 397 25.97 3.19 0.01
N TRP A 398 25.81 4.01 -1.01
CA TRP A 398 24.57 4.11 -1.77
C TRP A 398 24.61 3.09 -2.92
N PHE A 399 23.53 2.33 -3.12
CA PHE A 399 23.53 1.31 -4.16
C PHE A 399 22.18 1.15 -4.89
N LYS A 400 22.29 0.78 -6.16
CA LYS A 400 21.21 0.37 -7.04
C LYS A 400 21.58 -0.99 -7.62
N GLY A 401 20.68 -1.95 -7.50
CA GLY A 401 20.81 -3.24 -8.13
C GLY A 401 19.79 -3.48 -9.21
N TYR A 402 20.13 -4.42 -10.09
CA TYR A 402 19.35 -4.83 -11.24
C TYR A 402 19.25 -6.36 -11.26
N VAL A 403 18.08 -6.86 -11.66
CA VAL A 403 17.80 -8.28 -11.85
C VAL A 403 17.43 -8.51 -13.31
N ASN A 404 18.18 -9.35 -13.99
CA ASN A 404 17.92 -9.75 -15.37
C ASN A 404 17.55 -11.23 -15.44
N TYR A 405 16.72 -11.58 -16.42
CA TYR A 405 16.12 -12.90 -16.55
C TYR A 405 16.57 -13.59 -17.83
N PRO A 406 16.77 -14.91 -17.81
CA PRO A 406 17.10 -15.69 -18.99
C PRO A 406 16.06 -15.57 -20.13
N ALA A 407 14.78 -15.42 -19.80
CA ALA A 407 13.74 -15.12 -20.79
C ALA A 407 12.74 -14.13 -20.22
N SER A 408 12.29 -13.17 -21.04
CA SER A 408 11.34 -12.12 -20.61
C SER A 408 10.00 -12.69 -20.11
N VAL A 409 9.59 -13.87 -20.58
CA VAL A 409 8.38 -14.58 -20.15
C VAL A 409 8.45 -15.03 -18.69
N VAL A 410 9.66 -15.23 -18.14
CA VAL A 410 9.89 -15.67 -16.76
C VAL A 410 9.85 -14.49 -15.78
N GLN A 411 9.77 -13.24 -16.27
CA GLN A 411 9.67 -12.05 -15.41
C GLN A 411 8.43 -12.10 -14.50
N ASP A 412 7.32 -12.67 -14.97
CA ASP A 412 6.07 -12.78 -14.20
C ASP A 412 6.14 -13.86 -13.10
N SER A 413 7.04 -14.83 -13.23
CA SER A 413 7.29 -15.88 -12.23
C SER A 413 8.50 -15.60 -11.33
N ALA A 414 9.19 -14.46 -11.52
CA ALA A 414 10.43 -14.09 -10.86
C ALA A 414 10.31 -13.70 -9.38
N SER A 415 11.46 -13.68 -8.71
CA SER A 415 11.60 -13.19 -7.33
C SER A 415 11.25 -11.70 -7.23
N ARG A 416 10.58 -11.32 -6.14
CA ARG A 416 10.30 -9.94 -5.72
C ARG A 416 11.09 -9.50 -4.49
N THR A 417 11.83 -10.41 -3.89
CA THR A 417 12.66 -10.16 -2.72
C THR A 417 14.12 -10.47 -3.05
N VAL A 418 15.01 -9.51 -2.78
CA VAL A 418 16.46 -9.70 -2.86
C VAL A 418 17.10 -9.35 -1.52
N TYR A 419 18.09 -10.13 -1.12
CA TYR A 419 18.87 -9.92 0.08
C TYR A 419 20.22 -9.32 -0.32
N VAL A 420 20.61 -8.24 0.34
CA VAL A 420 21.90 -7.58 0.15
C VAL A 420 22.65 -7.61 1.47
N GLU A 421 23.85 -8.18 1.49
CA GLU A 421 24.65 -8.41 2.69
C GLU A 421 26.04 -7.81 2.53
N LEU A 422 26.52 -7.09 3.54
CA LEU A 422 27.92 -6.69 3.68
C LEU A 422 28.65 -7.76 4.50
N ILE A 423 29.67 -8.36 3.92
CA ILE A 423 30.39 -9.49 4.50
C ILE A 423 31.82 -9.08 4.82
N ASP A 424 32.23 -9.37 6.05
CA ASP A 424 33.61 -9.28 6.49
C ASP A 424 34.38 -10.48 5.96
N LYS A 425 35.41 -10.22 5.15
CA LYS A 425 36.23 -11.27 4.54
C LYS A 425 37.03 -12.06 5.57
N THR A 426 37.55 -11.40 6.59
CA THR A 426 38.47 -11.97 7.58
C THR A 426 37.72 -12.88 8.53
N THR A 427 36.59 -12.41 9.07
CA THR A 427 35.76 -13.19 10.01
C THR A 427 34.77 -14.12 9.32
N LYS A 428 34.53 -13.92 8.01
CA LYS A 428 33.48 -14.60 7.23
C LYS A 428 32.10 -14.45 7.87
N SER A 429 31.77 -13.25 8.33
CA SER A 429 30.49 -12.93 8.95
C SER A 429 29.76 -11.80 8.23
N VAL A 430 28.44 -11.84 8.24
CA VAL A 430 27.60 -10.72 7.78
C VAL A 430 27.69 -9.58 8.80
N VAL A 431 28.19 -8.43 8.38
CA VAL A 431 28.26 -7.19 9.16
C VAL A 431 26.88 -6.54 9.25
N CYS A 432 26.19 -6.46 8.12
CA CYS A 432 24.81 -5.95 8.04
C CYS A 432 24.10 -6.49 6.79
N GLY A 433 22.77 -6.51 6.81
CA GLY A 433 21.95 -6.95 5.68
C GLY A 433 20.74 -6.03 5.44
N LYS A 434 20.28 -6.01 4.19
CA LYS A 434 19.07 -5.34 3.72
C LYS A 434 18.20 -6.32 2.96
N ILE A 435 16.88 -6.23 3.17
CA ILE A 435 15.89 -6.96 2.37
C ILE A 435 15.28 -5.94 1.42
N CYS A 436 15.49 -6.06 0.13
CA CYS A 436 15.02 -5.08 -0.85
C CYS A 436 13.89 -5.68 -1.69
N GLU A 437 12.90 -4.85 -2.00
CA GLU A 437 11.86 -5.15 -2.97
C GLU A 437 12.43 -5.00 -4.38
N ILE A 438 12.12 -5.95 -5.26
CA ILE A 438 12.41 -5.85 -6.70
C ILE A 438 11.19 -5.26 -7.40
N VAL A 439 11.35 -4.04 -7.91
CA VAL A 439 10.37 -3.29 -8.69
C VAL A 439 10.99 -3.01 -10.06
N ASP A 440 10.29 -3.38 -11.14
CA ASP A 440 10.70 -3.11 -12.52
C ASP A 440 12.16 -3.50 -12.82
N ARG A 441 12.54 -4.74 -12.45
CA ARG A 441 13.91 -5.28 -12.59
C ARG A 441 14.97 -4.55 -11.76
N GLY A 442 14.60 -3.60 -10.91
CA GLY A 442 15.52 -2.83 -10.07
C GLY A 442 15.25 -3.00 -8.57
N PHE A 443 16.26 -2.74 -7.75
CA PHE A 443 16.13 -2.63 -6.29
C PHE A 443 17.16 -1.63 -5.77
N GLN A 444 16.88 -0.91 -4.69
CA GLN A 444 17.81 0.13 -4.19
C GLN A 444 17.81 0.19 -2.66
N ASN A 445 18.95 0.55 -2.09
CA ASN A 445 19.08 0.87 -0.66
C ASN A 445 20.42 1.56 -0.38
N ASN A 446 20.73 1.72 0.90
CA ASN A 446 21.98 2.26 1.38
C ASN A 446 22.46 1.52 2.64
N ILE A 447 23.77 1.48 2.86
CA ILE A 447 24.41 0.90 4.04
C ILE A 447 25.31 1.97 4.67
N HIS A 448 25.02 2.36 5.90
CA HIS A 448 25.91 3.23 6.67
C HIS A 448 27.02 2.40 7.30
N LEU A 449 28.28 2.69 6.95
CA LEU A 449 29.46 2.04 7.51
C LEU A 449 29.76 2.63 8.88
N GLN A 450 29.91 1.79 9.89
CA GLN A 450 30.24 2.26 11.24
C GLN A 450 31.66 2.86 11.27
N ASP A 451 31.87 3.91 12.06
CA ASP A 451 33.19 4.54 12.24
C ASP A 451 34.24 3.59 12.86
N THR A 452 33.77 2.51 13.50
CA THR A 452 34.59 1.46 14.12
C THR A 452 34.94 0.31 13.17
N LEU A 453 34.56 0.41 11.89
CA LEU A 453 34.80 -0.66 10.92
C LEU A 453 36.30 -0.75 10.58
N ASP A 454 36.84 -1.97 10.61
CA ASP A 454 38.26 -2.20 10.32
C ASP A 454 38.60 -1.82 8.87
N SER A 455 39.79 -1.27 8.67
CA SER A 455 40.32 -0.98 7.34
C SER A 455 40.73 -2.29 6.66
N GLN A 456 39.88 -2.80 5.78
CA GLN A 456 40.09 -4.04 5.04
C GLN A 456 39.14 -4.14 3.84
N VAL A 457 39.18 -5.29 3.16
CA VAL A 457 38.27 -5.58 2.05
C VAL A 457 37.02 -6.27 2.57
N TYR A 458 35.86 -5.65 2.31
CA TYR A 458 34.54 -6.25 2.52
C TYR A 458 33.97 -6.73 1.18
N HIS A 459 32.93 -7.55 1.24
CA HIS A 459 32.19 -8.00 0.07
C HIS A 459 30.72 -7.61 0.18
N LEU A 460 30.18 -7.03 -0.88
CA LEU A 460 28.75 -6.77 -1.01
C LEU A 460 28.14 -7.91 -1.83
N ARG A 461 27.35 -8.76 -1.17
CA ARG A 461 26.67 -9.90 -1.78
C ARG A 461 25.20 -9.61 -2.00
N ALA A 462 24.67 -9.96 -3.17
CA ALA A 462 23.25 -9.81 -3.46
C ALA A 462 22.67 -11.11 -4.06
N TYR A 463 21.51 -11.54 -3.55
CA TYR A 463 20.90 -12.79 -3.97
C TYR A 463 19.40 -12.86 -3.70
N THR A 464 18.68 -13.63 -4.52
CA THR A 464 17.32 -14.09 -4.25
C THR A 464 17.39 -15.49 -3.64
N ASN A 465 16.36 -15.90 -2.91
CA ASN A 465 16.30 -17.28 -2.41
C ASN A 465 16.28 -18.30 -3.58
N TYR A 466 15.66 -17.96 -4.72
CA TYR A 466 15.68 -18.79 -5.91
C TYR A 466 17.11 -19.05 -6.43
N ASN A 467 17.97 -18.03 -6.47
CA ASN A 467 19.36 -18.17 -6.93
C ASN A 467 20.19 -19.18 -6.11
N ARG A 468 19.84 -19.40 -4.84
CA ARG A 468 20.51 -20.37 -3.98
C ARG A 468 20.30 -21.82 -4.43
N ASN A 469 19.28 -22.09 -5.24
CA ASN A 469 19.06 -23.41 -5.86
C ASN A 469 20.19 -23.79 -6.84
N PHE A 470 21.01 -22.83 -7.27
CA PHE A 470 22.17 -23.03 -8.12
C PHE A 470 23.49 -23.06 -7.33
N GLY A 471 23.42 -23.12 -6.00
CA GLY A 471 24.56 -23.13 -5.08
C GLY A 471 24.93 -21.72 -4.59
N ASP A 472 25.18 -21.61 -3.28
CA ASP A 472 25.53 -20.34 -2.62
C ASP A 472 26.89 -19.77 -3.11
N ASP A 473 27.75 -20.58 -3.73
CA ASP A 473 29.04 -20.17 -4.31
C ASP A 473 28.89 -19.35 -5.60
N ASN A 474 27.70 -19.34 -6.20
CA ASN A 474 27.40 -18.71 -7.49
C ASN A 474 26.60 -17.40 -7.36
N LEU A 475 26.40 -16.93 -6.12
CA LEU A 475 25.71 -15.69 -5.81
C LEU A 475 26.52 -14.48 -6.28
N TYR A 476 25.85 -13.36 -6.56
CA TYR A 476 26.54 -12.15 -6.98
C TYR A 476 27.32 -11.57 -5.80
N GLU A 477 28.60 -11.29 -6.01
CA GLU A 477 29.47 -10.63 -5.04
C GLU A 477 30.30 -9.54 -5.71
N ARG A 478 30.43 -8.41 -5.02
CA ARG A 478 31.25 -7.27 -5.41
C ARG A 478 32.28 -6.99 -4.30
N THR A 479 33.52 -6.69 -4.69
CA THR A 479 34.57 -6.26 -3.76
C THR A 479 34.33 -4.81 -3.33
N LEU A 480 34.37 -4.55 -2.02
CA LEU A 480 34.13 -3.23 -1.42
C LEU A 480 35.24 -2.89 -0.41
N PRO A 481 36.34 -2.25 -0.85
CA PRO A 481 37.40 -1.83 0.07
C PRO A 481 36.94 -0.71 1.00
N VAL A 482 37.27 -0.85 2.28
CA VAL A 482 37.15 0.20 3.29
C VAL A 482 38.56 0.59 3.72
N LEU A 483 38.94 1.84 3.46
CA LEU A 483 40.31 2.34 3.67
C LEU A 483 40.46 3.08 4.99
N ASN A 484 41.69 3.13 5.49
CA ASN A 484 42.02 4.00 6.61
C ASN A 484 41.99 5.46 6.16
N SER A 485 41.52 6.37 7.02
CA SER A 485 41.54 7.82 6.78
C SER A 485 42.90 8.39 6.33
N LEU A 486 44.02 7.72 6.64
CA LEU A 486 45.38 8.11 6.22
C LEU A 486 45.89 7.37 4.98
N GLU A 487 45.05 6.57 4.32
CA GLU A 487 45.37 5.89 3.07
C GLU A 487 44.66 6.56 1.91
N ARG A 488 45.37 6.75 0.79
CA ARG A 488 44.80 7.26 -0.46
C ARG A 488 44.85 6.19 -1.53
N ALA A 489 43.71 5.91 -2.17
CA ALA A 489 43.67 5.06 -3.35
C ALA A 489 44.51 5.64 -4.50
N VAL A 490 45.29 4.78 -5.16
CA VAL A 490 46.08 5.15 -6.33
C VAL A 490 45.21 5.00 -7.57
N SER A 491 45.01 6.10 -8.31
CA SER A 491 44.29 6.07 -9.59
C SER A 491 45.00 5.13 -10.56
N GLN A 492 44.25 4.21 -11.15
CA GLN A 492 44.78 3.26 -12.13
C GLN A 492 44.72 3.78 -13.57
N HIS A 493 44.21 5.02 -13.75
CA HIS A 493 43.93 5.69 -15.02
C HIS A 493 44.11 4.79 -16.24
N GLN A 494 43.13 3.93 -16.44
CA GLN A 494 43.01 3.26 -17.72
C GLN A 494 42.33 4.28 -18.63
N GLU A 495 42.91 4.56 -19.79
CA GLU A 495 42.09 4.95 -20.93
C GLU A 495 41.13 3.77 -21.18
N GLU A 496 40.05 3.66 -20.38
CA GLU A 496 38.84 3.06 -20.91
C GLU A 496 38.52 3.99 -22.09
N ALA A 497 38.89 3.56 -23.30
CA ALA A 497 38.37 4.15 -24.52
C ALA A 497 36.92 4.43 -24.23
N VAL A 498 36.50 5.71 -24.24
CA VAL A 498 35.15 6.12 -23.84
C VAL A 498 34.20 5.22 -24.61
N MET A 499 33.77 4.13 -23.98
CA MET A 499 32.88 3.16 -24.56
C MET A 499 31.52 3.80 -24.36
N LYS A 500 31.27 4.82 -25.19
CA LYS A 500 29.91 5.19 -25.54
C LYS A 500 29.31 3.91 -26.09
N HIS A 501 28.56 3.20 -25.26
CA HIS A 501 27.50 2.38 -25.83
C HIS A 501 26.70 3.35 -26.70
N GLN A 502 26.60 3.08 -28.01
CA GLN A 502 25.90 3.96 -28.96
C GLN A 502 24.46 4.28 -28.48
N MET A 503 23.93 3.46 -27.58
CA MET A 503 22.62 3.51 -26.96
C MET A 503 22.45 4.49 -25.79
N LEU A 504 23.51 5.12 -25.25
CA LEU A 504 23.42 6.09 -24.15
C LEU A 504 24.28 7.33 -24.41
N ILE A 505 23.63 8.48 -24.56
CA ILE A 505 24.27 9.78 -24.75
C ILE A 505 24.02 10.65 -23.52
N VAL A 506 25.07 11.33 -23.04
CA VAL A 506 24.99 12.27 -21.92
C VAL A 506 25.56 13.61 -22.37
N GLU A 507 24.74 14.64 -22.28
CA GLU A 507 25.06 16.00 -22.68
C GLU A 507 24.91 16.93 -21.49
N ALA A 508 25.96 17.66 -21.16
CA ALA A 508 25.92 18.71 -20.16
C ALA A 508 25.50 20.03 -20.82
N ASP A 509 24.74 20.88 -20.13
CA ASP A 509 24.27 22.16 -20.69
C ASP A 509 25.41 23.16 -20.97
N LYS A 510 26.58 22.97 -20.34
CA LYS A 510 27.79 23.79 -20.52
C LYS A 510 29.06 22.94 -20.56
N SER A 511 30.08 23.46 -21.23
CA SER A 511 31.42 22.85 -21.29
C SER A 511 32.23 23.03 -19.99
N PHE A 512 31.89 24.03 -19.17
CA PHE A 512 32.50 24.27 -17.87
C PHE A 512 31.53 25.00 -16.94
N TYR A 513 31.71 24.82 -15.65
CA TYR A 513 30.89 25.42 -14.59
C TYR A 513 31.76 26.10 -13.55
N LYS A 514 31.19 27.05 -12.81
CA LYS A 514 31.78 27.67 -11.63
C LYS A 514 31.49 26.85 -10.36
N PRO A 515 32.27 27.03 -9.29
CA PRO A 515 31.92 26.45 -7.99
C PRO A 515 30.49 26.83 -7.58
N ARG A 516 29.75 25.89 -6.99
CA ARG A 516 28.32 26.01 -6.60
C ARG A 516 27.34 26.31 -7.73
N GLU A 517 27.78 26.29 -9.00
CA GLU A 517 26.85 26.44 -10.12
C GLU A 517 26.03 25.15 -10.30
N LYS A 518 24.77 25.32 -10.71
CA LYS A 518 23.90 24.19 -11.07
C LYS A 518 24.36 23.59 -12.38
N ILE A 519 24.58 22.29 -12.38
CA ILE A 519 24.92 21.45 -13.53
C ILE A 519 23.66 20.71 -13.95
N SER A 520 23.29 20.80 -15.22
CA SER A 520 22.18 20.05 -15.79
C SER A 520 22.68 19.06 -16.84
N LEU A 521 22.26 17.81 -16.73
CA LEU A 521 22.61 16.75 -17.66
C LEU A 521 21.35 16.26 -18.36
N LYS A 522 21.40 16.27 -19.69
CA LYS A 522 20.45 15.57 -20.55
C LYS A 522 21.00 14.18 -20.84
N ILE A 523 20.20 13.17 -20.57
CA ILE A 523 20.50 11.76 -20.83
C ILE A 523 19.55 11.31 -21.93
N VAL A 524 20.07 10.65 -22.96
CA VAL A 524 19.28 10.12 -24.08
C VAL A 524 19.61 8.64 -24.22
N ALA A 525 18.58 7.79 -24.16
CA ALA A 525 18.69 6.36 -24.37
C ALA A 525 17.99 5.96 -25.68
N THR A 526 18.72 5.29 -26.57
CA THR A 526 18.25 4.82 -27.88
C THR A 526 18.69 3.40 -28.16
N ASP A 527 18.12 2.75 -29.18
CA ASP A 527 18.67 1.51 -29.74
C ASP A 527 19.75 1.72 -30.81
N GLU A 528 20.17 0.62 -31.43
CA GLU A 528 21.08 0.60 -32.57
C GLU A 528 20.52 1.36 -33.78
N ASP A 529 19.19 1.49 -33.88
CA ASP A 529 18.47 2.20 -34.94
C ASP A 529 18.09 3.64 -34.51
N GLU A 530 18.70 4.18 -33.45
CA GLU A 530 18.43 5.50 -32.86
C GLU A 530 16.98 5.71 -32.36
N THR A 531 16.22 4.65 -32.16
CA THR A 531 14.85 4.73 -31.65
C THR A 531 14.86 4.93 -30.13
N PRO A 532 14.08 5.90 -29.60
CA PRO A 532 13.91 6.13 -28.17
C PRO A 532 13.58 4.90 -27.34
N TRP A 533 14.28 4.73 -26.21
CA TRP A 533 14.09 3.62 -25.27
C TRP A 533 13.71 4.10 -23.88
N LEU A 534 12.72 3.40 -23.29
CA LEU A 534 12.44 3.43 -21.85
C LEU A 534 13.50 2.60 -21.11
N ALA A 535 14.29 3.25 -20.27
CA ALA A 535 15.37 2.66 -19.50
C ALA A 535 15.29 3.08 -18.03
N ASN A 536 15.59 2.14 -17.13
CA ASN A 536 15.75 2.39 -15.70
C ASN A 536 17.25 2.53 -15.40
N LEU A 537 17.68 3.76 -15.21
CA LEU A 537 19.08 4.14 -15.06
C LEU A 537 19.37 4.53 -13.61
N SER A 538 20.63 4.44 -13.22
CA SER A 538 21.14 5.11 -12.04
C SER A 538 22.33 5.99 -12.42
N VAL A 539 22.45 7.12 -11.71
CA VAL A 539 23.43 8.16 -12.01
C VAL A 539 24.23 8.43 -10.74
N SER A 540 25.54 8.22 -10.82
CA SER A 540 26.50 8.63 -9.80
C SER A 540 27.39 9.73 -10.34
N VAL A 541 27.62 10.77 -9.55
CA VAL A 541 28.59 11.83 -9.85
C VAL A 541 29.55 11.98 -8.69
N VAL A 542 30.84 11.85 -8.96
CA VAL A 542 31.91 11.95 -7.96
C VAL A 542 32.96 12.97 -8.37
N ASP A 543 33.59 13.61 -7.37
CA ASP A 543 34.74 14.48 -7.59
C ASP A 543 36.02 13.63 -7.77
N SER A 544 36.64 13.69 -8.95
CA SER A 544 37.83 12.90 -9.27
C SER A 544 39.07 13.29 -8.44
N ALA A 545 39.05 14.46 -7.80
CA ALA A 545 40.13 14.86 -6.89
C ALA A 545 40.08 14.08 -5.57
N GLN A 546 38.88 13.66 -5.15
CA GLN A 546 38.60 12.99 -3.89
C GLN A 546 38.38 11.48 -4.05
N VAL A 547 37.83 11.05 -5.18
CA VAL A 547 37.59 9.64 -5.51
C VAL A 547 38.50 9.24 -6.66
N ALA A 548 39.46 8.36 -6.38
CA ALA A 548 40.36 7.82 -7.38
C ALA A 548 39.62 6.90 -8.35
N ASP A 549 39.95 7.01 -9.64
CA ASP A 549 39.44 6.13 -10.68
C ASP A 549 40.13 4.75 -10.61
N VAL A 550 39.35 3.72 -10.30
CA VAL A 550 39.84 2.36 -10.04
C VAL A 550 38.89 1.31 -10.60
N LYS A 551 39.44 0.27 -11.25
CA LYS A 551 38.65 -0.83 -11.82
C LYS A 551 38.73 -2.10 -10.95
N LEU A 552 37.94 -2.13 -9.88
CA LEU A 552 37.92 -3.26 -8.93
C LEU A 552 36.89 -4.33 -9.26
N ASN A 553 35.83 -3.98 -9.99
CA ASN A 553 34.68 -4.83 -10.18
C ASN A 553 34.19 -4.70 -11.62
N ASP A 554 33.55 -5.74 -12.10
CA ASP A 554 32.95 -5.75 -13.42
C ASP A 554 31.74 -4.79 -13.42
N ASN A 555 31.47 -4.14 -14.55
CA ASN A 555 30.32 -3.24 -14.71
C ASN A 555 29.05 -4.00 -15.14
N ILE A 556 27.90 -3.32 -15.25
CA ILE A 556 26.63 -3.99 -15.61
C ILE A 556 26.70 -4.74 -16.94
N VAL A 557 27.37 -4.18 -17.95
CA VAL A 557 27.48 -4.76 -19.29
C VAL A 557 28.38 -5.99 -19.25
N GLU A 558 29.53 -5.91 -18.59
CA GLU A 558 30.44 -7.05 -18.39
C GLU A 558 29.74 -8.18 -17.62
N THR A 559 29.02 -7.84 -16.54
CA THR A 559 28.32 -8.81 -15.68
C THR A 559 27.19 -9.55 -16.41
N PHE A 560 26.34 -8.83 -17.14
CA PHE A 560 25.21 -9.44 -17.84
C PHE A 560 25.61 -10.09 -19.17
N SER A 561 26.68 -9.63 -19.82
CA SER A 561 27.23 -10.26 -21.04
C SER A 561 27.95 -11.57 -20.78
N ALA A 562 28.47 -11.79 -19.56
CA ALA A 562 29.12 -13.06 -19.16
C ALA A 562 28.16 -14.28 -19.09
N ARG A 563 26.96 -14.15 -19.65
CA ARG A 563 25.84 -15.11 -19.67
C ARG A 563 26.22 -16.51 -20.16
N GLU A 564 27.23 -16.63 -21.02
CA GLU A 564 27.63 -17.93 -21.59
C GLU A 564 28.34 -18.86 -20.59
N ASN A 565 28.95 -18.33 -19.52
CA ASN A 565 29.78 -19.12 -18.59
C ASN A 565 28.99 -19.88 -17.50
N LYS A 566 27.66 -19.76 -17.44
CA LYS A 566 26.82 -20.46 -16.44
C LYS A 566 26.06 -21.68 -17.00
N LYS A 567 26.35 -22.11 -18.24
CA LYS A 567 25.82 -23.38 -18.79
C LYS A 567 26.39 -24.55 -17.97
N GLY A 568 25.51 -25.30 -17.28
CA GLY A 568 25.90 -26.50 -16.52
C GLY A 568 25.84 -26.37 -14.99
N LEU A 569 25.34 -25.26 -14.44
CA LEU A 569 25.08 -25.17 -13.00
C LEU A 569 24.02 -26.22 -12.59
N ARG A 570 24.32 -26.98 -11.54
CA ARG A 570 23.43 -28.02 -11.03
C ARG A 570 22.29 -27.39 -10.23
N PHE A 571 21.09 -27.38 -10.81
CA PHE A 571 19.88 -26.99 -10.09
C PHE A 571 19.51 -28.01 -9.01
N GLN A 572 19.26 -27.53 -7.80
CA GLN A 572 18.71 -28.30 -6.69
C GLN A 572 17.59 -27.50 -6.04
N LYS A 573 16.34 -27.90 -6.27
CA LYS A 573 15.15 -27.24 -5.69
C LYS A 573 15.15 -27.40 -4.17
N ARG A 574 15.64 -26.39 -3.46
CA ARG A 574 15.68 -26.29 -1.99
C ARG A 574 14.91 -25.08 -1.47
N PHE A 575 14.88 -24.01 -2.26
CA PHE A 575 14.27 -22.73 -1.93
C PHE A 575 13.20 -22.39 -2.96
N VAL A 576 12.11 -21.80 -2.48
CA VAL A 576 11.01 -21.30 -3.33
C VAL A 576 11.33 -19.89 -3.84
N THR A 577 10.70 -19.52 -4.94
CA THR A 577 10.70 -18.14 -5.42
C THR A 577 9.84 -17.27 -4.50
N GLU A 578 10.42 -16.20 -3.97
CA GLU A 578 9.74 -15.29 -3.03
C GLU A 578 9.09 -14.14 -3.80
N ARG A 579 7.76 -14.03 -3.76
CA ARG A 579 7.01 -12.92 -4.38
C ARG A 579 6.62 -11.83 -3.36
N GLY A 580 7.01 -12.02 -2.11
CA GLY A 580 6.93 -11.07 -1.03
C GLY A 580 7.79 -11.52 0.16
N ILE A 581 7.56 -10.93 1.32
CA ILE A 581 8.14 -11.39 2.59
C ILE A 581 7.48 -12.71 2.99
N THR A 582 8.31 -13.73 3.18
CA THR A 582 7.89 -15.06 3.64
C THR A 582 8.52 -15.35 5.00
N PHE A 583 7.73 -15.86 5.94
CA PHE A 583 8.25 -16.34 7.22
C PHE A 583 7.64 -17.68 7.61
N SER A 584 8.40 -18.47 8.35
CA SER A 584 7.98 -19.76 8.87
C SER A 584 8.01 -19.77 10.39
N GLY A 585 7.18 -20.59 11.00
CA GLY A 585 7.13 -20.70 12.44
C GLY A 585 6.79 -22.11 12.92
N LEU A 586 6.98 -22.31 14.22
CA LEU A 586 6.55 -23.48 14.96
C LEU A 586 5.40 -23.07 15.89
N PHE A 587 4.21 -23.61 15.67
CA PHE A 587 3.06 -23.45 16.53
C PHE A 587 3.11 -24.46 17.68
N LEU A 588 2.81 -23.97 18.89
CA LEU A 588 2.78 -24.72 20.12
C LEU A 588 1.46 -24.45 20.84
N ASN A 589 0.82 -25.50 21.34
CA ASN A 589 -0.36 -25.37 22.18
C ASN A 589 -0.04 -24.79 23.57
N ASP A 590 -1.07 -24.61 24.40
CA ASP A 590 -0.92 -24.05 25.75
C ASP A 590 0.00 -24.88 26.68
N GLN A 591 0.23 -26.16 26.34
CA GLN A 591 1.14 -27.06 27.05
C GLN A 591 2.58 -27.00 26.50
N GLY A 592 2.84 -26.15 25.49
CA GLY A 592 4.13 -26.01 24.85
C GLY A 592 4.49 -27.15 23.89
N ARG A 593 3.52 -27.95 23.45
CA ARG A 593 3.73 -29.06 22.49
C ARG A 593 3.30 -28.63 21.10
N ALA A 594 4.03 -29.09 20.08
CA ALA A 594 3.63 -28.91 18.70
C ALA A 594 2.27 -29.59 18.42
N GLU A 595 1.41 -28.93 17.66
CA GLU A 595 0.05 -29.38 17.38
C GLU A 595 -0.36 -28.94 15.97
N GLU A 596 -1.07 -29.82 15.26
CA GLU A 596 -1.71 -29.51 13.98
C GLU A 596 -2.88 -28.57 14.23
N ALA A 597 -2.91 -27.42 13.56
CA ALA A 597 -3.93 -26.41 13.81
C ALA A 597 -4.05 -25.41 12.66
N ASP A 598 -5.28 -24.96 12.41
CA ASP A 598 -5.51 -23.75 11.60
C ASP A 598 -5.17 -22.51 12.44
N LEU A 599 -4.38 -21.62 11.85
CA LEU A 599 -3.79 -20.46 12.51
C LEU A 599 -4.38 -19.16 12.00
N ASN A 600 -4.71 -18.29 12.94
CA ASN A 600 -5.02 -16.90 12.73
C ASN A 600 -3.77 -16.05 13.01
N ILE A 601 -3.38 -15.26 12.02
CA ILE A 601 -2.13 -14.48 12.05
C ILE A 601 -2.48 -13.02 11.86
N PHE A 602 -2.34 -12.23 12.93
CA PHE A 602 -2.64 -10.80 12.90
C PHE A 602 -1.36 -10.00 12.91
N GLN A 603 -1.19 -9.13 11.92
CA GLN A 603 -0.19 -8.07 11.95
C GLN A 603 -0.75 -6.91 12.78
N LEU A 604 -0.02 -6.49 13.82
CA LEU A 604 -0.50 -5.47 14.75
C LEU A 604 -0.32 -4.05 14.22
N ARG A 605 0.73 -3.81 13.41
CA ARG A 605 1.12 -2.50 12.88
C ARG A 605 1.84 -2.64 11.53
N PRO A 606 1.28 -2.14 10.41
CA PRO A 606 -0.14 -1.81 10.22
C PRO A 606 -1.05 -3.02 10.49
N LYS A 607 -2.35 -2.79 10.70
CA LYS A 607 -3.30 -3.88 10.93
C LYS A 607 -3.45 -4.73 9.67
N GLY A 608 -3.19 -6.03 9.79
CA GLY A 608 -3.32 -7.01 8.72
C GLY A 608 -3.72 -8.37 9.27
N PHE A 609 -4.25 -9.25 8.41
CA PHE A 609 -4.65 -10.59 8.77
C PHE A 609 -4.19 -11.58 7.70
N ALA A 610 -3.72 -12.74 8.14
CA ALA A 610 -3.43 -13.90 7.32
C ALA A 610 -3.92 -15.15 8.04
N ALA A 611 -4.18 -16.20 7.27
CA ALA A 611 -4.43 -17.53 7.80
C ALA A 611 -3.36 -18.49 7.29
N ALA A 612 -2.97 -19.45 8.11
CA ALA A 612 -2.05 -20.52 7.74
C ALA A 612 -2.47 -21.82 8.39
N HIS A 613 -1.90 -22.93 7.94
CA HIS A 613 -2.11 -24.24 8.56
C HIS A 613 -0.77 -24.73 9.13
N ALA A 614 -0.77 -25.12 10.40
CA ALA A 614 0.35 -25.81 11.02
C ALA A 614 0.19 -27.33 10.86
N ASP A 615 1.25 -27.99 10.40
CA ASP A 615 1.27 -29.45 10.23
C ASP A 615 1.28 -30.20 11.58
N ALA A 616 1.27 -31.54 11.54
CA ALA A 616 1.33 -32.40 12.73
C ALA A 616 2.57 -32.19 13.61
N LYS A 617 3.61 -31.54 13.09
CA LYS A 617 4.83 -31.16 13.83
C LYS A 617 4.81 -29.68 14.22
N GLY A 618 3.68 -28.99 14.05
CA GLY A 618 3.47 -27.58 14.35
C GLY A 618 4.10 -26.61 13.35
N PHE A 619 4.70 -27.07 12.25
CA PHE A 619 5.33 -26.18 11.29
C PHE A 619 4.29 -25.49 10.41
N PHE A 620 4.43 -24.19 10.24
CA PHE A 620 3.63 -23.39 9.32
C PHE A 620 4.50 -22.39 8.57
N SER A 621 4.00 -21.90 7.43
CA SER A 621 4.60 -20.78 6.70
C SER A 621 3.52 -19.79 6.24
N VAL A 622 3.92 -18.53 6.14
CA VAL A 622 3.14 -17.45 5.54
C VAL A 622 4.01 -16.82 4.47
N ALA A 623 3.50 -16.77 3.24
CA ALA A 623 4.24 -16.26 2.10
C ALA A 623 3.61 -14.98 1.55
N ASP A 624 4.40 -14.28 0.72
CA ASP A 624 3.96 -13.17 -0.13
C ASP A 624 3.36 -11.98 0.62
N LEU A 625 3.86 -11.71 1.83
CA LEU A 625 3.46 -10.54 2.61
C LEU A 625 4.19 -9.29 2.12
N TYR A 626 3.50 -8.15 2.20
CA TYR A 626 4.06 -6.87 1.79
C TYR A 626 4.07 -5.89 2.96
N PHE A 627 5.26 -5.66 3.52
CA PHE A 627 5.47 -4.63 4.53
C PHE A 627 6.93 -4.22 4.59
N TYR A 628 7.15 -3.00 5.06
CA TYR A 628 8.47 -2.44 5.31
C TYR A 628 8.78 -2.47 6.80
N ASP A 629 10.07 -2.48 7.13
CA ASP A 629 10.59 -2.59 8.50
C ASP A 629 10.07 -3.86 9.22
N THR A 630 10.28 -3.94 10.52
CA THR A 630 9.90 -5.09 11.34
C THR A 630 8.41 -5.02 11.67
N ALA A 631 7.63 -5.95 11.13
CA ALA A 631 6.23 -6.11 11.50
C ALA A 631 6.08 -7.05 12.71
N ILE A 632 5.10 -6.73 13.56
CA ILE A 632 4.77 -7.52 14.74
C ILE A 632 3.52 -8.35 14.43
N PHE A 633 3.65 -9.66 14.56
CA PHE A 633 2.57 -10.61 14.35
C PHE A 633 2.16 -11.31 15.65
N THR A 634 0.88 -11.59 15.80
CA THR A 634 0.36 -12.56 16.78
C THR A 634 -0.20 -13.75 16.04
N VAL A 635 0.15 -14.94 16.49
CA VAL A 635 -0.31 -16.20 15.90
C VAL A 635 -1.03 -17.00 16.97
N ASN A 636 -2.28 -17.35 16.70
CA ASN A 636 -3.11 -18.16 17.60
C ASN A 636 -4.00 -19.11 16.80
N SER A 637 -4.53 -20.13 17.47
CA SER A 637 -5.60 -20.97 16.94
C SER A 637 -6.85 -20.85 17.82
N GLN A 638 -7.97 -21.44 17.40
CA GLN A 638 -9.24 -21.33 18.08
C GLN A 638 -9.81 -22.72 18.42
N ARG A 639 -10.20 -22.93 19.69
CA ARG A 639 -10.89 -24.16 20.12
C ARG A 639 -12.40 -24.10 19.77
N PRO A 640 -13.10 -25.24 19.69
CA PRO A 640 -14.56 -25.28 19.66
C PRO A 640 -15.13 -24.46 20.83
N GLY A 641 -15.93 -23.43 20.54
CA GLY A 641 -16.43 -22.46 21.53
C GLY A 641 -15.73 -21.09 21.51
N GLY A 642 -14.78 -20.88 20.60
CA GLY A 642 -14.27 -19.56 20.24
C GLY A 642 -13.06 -19.06 21.05
N LYS A 643 -12.58 -19.86 22.01
CA LYS A 643 -11.42 -19.52 22.86
C LYS A 643 -10.12 -19.63 22.05
N LEU A 644 -9.35 -18.53 22.00
CA LEU A 644 -8.02 -18.51 21.39
C LEU A 644 -7.01 -19.29 22.25
N PHE A 645 -6.09 -19.99 21.60
CA PHE A 645 -5.07 -20.78 22.26
C PHE A 645 -3.78 -20.89 21.45
N GLY A 646 -2.72 -21.31 22.13
CA GLY A 646 -1.41 -21.55 21.55
C GLY A 646 -0.60 -20.29 21.26
N LYS A 647 0.63 -20.52 20.82
CA LYS A 647 1.63 -19.52 20.50
C LYS A 647 2.50 -19.99 19.34
N ALA A 648 3.12 -19.06 18.63
CA ALA A 648 4.13 -19.40 17.64
C ALA A 648 5.53 -18.96 18.08
N ILE A 649 6.52 -19.67 17.54
CA ILE A 649 7.93 -19.29 17.57
C ILE A 649 8.36 -19.06 16.12
N LEU A 650 8.99 -17.91 15.86
CA LEU A 650 9.54 -17.60 14.54
C LEU A 650 10.74 -18.51 14.27
N ILE A 651 10.74 -19.19 13.13
CA ILE A 651 11.91 -19.91 12.63
C ILE A 651 12.74 -18.90 11.87
N GLN A 652 13.96 -18.66 12.35
CA GLN A 652 14.91 -17.77 11.68
C GLN A 652 15.27 -18.35 10.32
N ARG A 653 15.31 -17.48 9.31
CA ARG A 653 15.71 -17.84 7.95
C ARG A 653 17.15 -18.37 7.96
N GLU A 654 17.38 -19.45 7.22
CA GLU A 654 18.74 -19.96 6.96
C GLU A 654 19.50 -18.96 6.06
N PRO A 655 20.60 -18.33 6.52
CA PRO A 655 21.40 -17.43 5.69
C PRO A 655 22.15 -18.20 4.58
N ALA A 656 22.52 -17.51 3.49
CA ALA A 656 23.41 -18.08 2.48
C ALA A 656 24.79 -18.38 3.06
N LYS A 657 25.33 -19.58 2.78
CA LYS A 657 26.66 -19.99 3.23
C LYS A 657 27.71 -19.01 2.67
N ILE A 658 28.69 -18.67 3.50
CA ILE A 658 29.83 -17.84 3.07
C ILE A 658 30.96 -18.80 2.70
N THR A 659 31.03 -19.16 1.43
CA THR A 659 32.14 -19.93 0.87
C THR A 659 33.27 -18.98 0.45
N SER A 660 34.50 -19.50 0.44
CA SER A 660 35.71 -18.67 0.38
C SER A 660 35.76 -17.76 -0.85
N THR A 661 35.95 -16.45 -0.63
CA THR A 661 36.09 -15.42 -1.68
C THR A 661 37.49 -15.50 -2.31
N ASN A 662 37.74 -16.50 -3.16
CA ASN A 662 39.09 -16.76 -3.69
C ASN A 662 39.60 -15.71 -4.71
N ASN A 663 38.77 -14.78 -5.16
CA ASN A 663 39.11 -13.74 -6.15
C ASN A 663 38.99 -12.30 -5.60
N THR A 664 39.55 -12.01 -4.43
CA THR A 664 39.59 -10.63 -3.94
C THR A 664 40.58 -9.79 -4.75
N LYS A 665 40.08 -8.80 -5.49
CA LYS A 665 40.94 -7.80 -6.13
C LYS A 665 41.44 -6.82 -5.05
N HIS A 666 42.74 -6.60 -5.00
CA HIS A 666 43.36 -5.66 -4.05
C HIS A 666 43.41 -4.24 -4.65
N LEU A 667 43.01 -3.25 -3.86
CA LEU A 667 43.15 -1.84 -4.21
C LEU A 667 44.53 -1.33 -3.81
N SER A 668 45.28 -0.77 -4.77
CA SER A 668 46.56 -0.12 -4.48
C SER A 668 46.35 1.19 -3.73
N THR A 669 47.06 1.39 -2.62
CA THR A 669 47.00 2.59 -1.79
C THR A 669 48.39 3.17 -1.51
N THR A 670 48.44 4.46 -1.20
CA THR A 670 49.63 5.18 -0.73
C THR A 670 49.31 5.88 0.58
N ALA A 671 50.28 5.92 1.50
CA ALA A 671 50.14 6.65 2.75
C ALA A 671 49.99 8.17 2.52
N SER A 672 49.13 8.81 3.31
CA SER A 672 48.89 10.25 3.27
C SER A 672 49.17 10.86 4.65
N ASN A 673 49.81 12.04 4.64
CA ASN A 673 50.08 12.80 5.86
C ASN A 673 48.87 13.63 6.33
N THR A 674 47.78 13.63 5.56
CA THR A 674 46.53 14.35 5.87
C THR A 674 45.34 13.40 5.73
N PRO A 675 44.33 13.48 6.62
CA PRO A 675 43.11 12.71 6.47
C PRO A 675 42.50 12.89 5.07
N GLN A 676 42.31 11.79 4.35
CA GLN A 676 41.69 11.76 3.02
C GLN A 676 40.18 11.96 3.08
N ARG A 677 39.59 11.79 4.27
CA ARG A 677 38.18 12.07 4.51
C ARG A 677 38.00 13.04 5.66
N ILE A 678 37.34 14.16 5.36
CA ILE A 678 36.79 15.12 6.32
C ILE A 678 35.31 15.17 6.01
N PHE A 679 34.44 14.71 6.91
CA PHE A 679 33.00 14.77 6.72
C PHE A 679 32.55 16.24 6.69
N PRO A 680 32.06 16.76 5.55
CA PRO A 680 31.40 18.06 5.52
C PRO A 680 30.14 17.99 6.37
N GLU A 681 29.74 19.10 7.00
CA GLU A 681 28.46 19.17 7.75
C GLU A 681 27.23 18.81 6.90
N TYR A 682 27.32 18.89 5.57
CA TYR A 682 26.26 18.46 4.65
C TYR A 682 26.11 16.94 4.56
N GLU A 683 27.18 16.18 4.81
CA GLU A 683 27.17 14.70 4.85
C GLU A 683 27.10 14.18 6.30
N ALA A 684 27.38 15.04 7.30
CA ALA A 684 27.20 14.70 8.70
C ALA A 684 25.71 14.48 9.01
N PRO A 685 25.33 13.37 9.65
CA PRO A 685 23.95 13.19 10.08
C PRO A 685 23.60 14.33 11.04
N GLN A 686 22.68 15.21 10.65
CA GLN A 686 22.28 16.29 11.54
C GLN A 686 21.69 15.67 12.82
N PRO A 687 22.28 15.92 14.00
CA PRO A 687 21.65 15.51 15.23
C PRO A 687 20.37 16.32 15.37
N LYS A 688 19.23 15.70 15.09
CA LYS A 688 17.94 16.23 15.53
C LYS A 688 18.02 16.28 17.05
N LEU A 689 18.20 17.48 17.61
CA LEU A 689 17.95 17.69 19.03
C LEU A 689 16.50 17.28 19.27
N LEU A 690 16.31 16.13 19.92
CA LEU A 690 15.01 15.80 20.47
C LEU A 690 14.74 16.91 21.48
N THR A 691 13.72 17.71 21.24
CA THR A 691 13.09 18.46 22.32
C THR A 691 12.80 17.42 23.37
N THR A 692 13.57 17.45 24.45
CA THR A 692 13.24 16.70 25.64
C THR A 692 11.86 17.22 26.01
N ILE A 693 10.84 16.41 25.75
CA ILE A 693 9.59 16.59 26.47
C ILE A 693 10.00 16.16 27.87
N GLU A 694 10.57 17.09 28.65
CA GLU A 694 10.43 17.06 30.08
C GLU A 694 8.92 16.90 30.26
N VAL A 695 8.49 15.68 30.55
CA VAL A 695 7.27 15.50 31.32
C VAL A 695 7.65 16.04 32.70
N LYS A 696 7.76 17.37 32.81
CA LYS A 696 7.36 18.04 34.03
C LYS A 696 5.94 17.60 34.17
N GLY A 697 5.75 16.66 35.09
CA GLY A 697 4.44 16.36 35.63
C GLY A 697 3.94 17.66 36.21
N ASP A 698 3.32 18.48 35.37
CA ASP A 698 2.29 19.35 35.87
C ASP A 698 1.33 18.41 36.55
N LYS A 699 1.24 18.56 37.87
CA LYS A 699 0.07 18.18 38.64
C LYS A 699 -1.10 18.97 38.07
N THR A 700 -1.52 18.59 36.87
CA THR A 700 -2.77 19.03 36.28
C THR A 700 -3.83 18.33 37.10
N ASN A 701 -4.57 19.16 37.82
CA ASN A 701 -5.72 18.81 38.62
C ASN A 701 -6.59 17.80 37.85
N PRO A 702 -6.86 16.58 38.36
CA PRO A 702 -7.55 15.51 37.62
C PRO A 702 -9.01 15.82 37.24
N ALA A 703 -9.47 17.05 37.41
CA ALA A 703 -10.81 17.52 37.07
C ALA A 703 -10.95 18.09 35.64
N GLN A 704 -9.89 18.19 34.84
CA GLN A 704 -9.96 18.69 33.45
C GLN A 704 -9.24 17.78 32.45
N PHE A 705 -9.66 16.51 32.36
CA PHE A 705 -9.55 15.82 31.08
C PHE A 705 -10.62 16.39 30.15
N ASP A 706 -10.22 16.82 28.95
CA ASP A 706 -11.13 17.33 27.92
C ASP A 706 -12.08 16.21 27.44
N ARG A 707 -13.25 16.15 28.09
CA ARG A 707 -14.31 15.14 27.89
C ARG A 707 -15.06 15.31 26.56
N SER A 708 -14.62 16.21 25.67
CA SER A 708 -15.19 16.42 24.33
C SER A 708 -14.69 15.42 23.28
N ARG A 709 -13.68 14.60 23.61
CA ARG A 709 -13.01 13.66 22.68
C ARG A 709 -13.59 12.24 22.62
N ARG A 710 -14.65 11.93 23.37
CA ARG A 710 -15.22 10.57 23.38
C ARG A 710 -15.86 10.24 22.04
N PRO A 711 -15.79 8.98 21.56
CA PRO A 711 -16.45 8.55 20.32
C PRO A 711 -17.95 8.82 20.30
N TYR A 712 -18.60 8.86 21.48
CA TYR A 712 -20.02 9.14 21.67
C TYR A 712 -20.34 10.58 22.14
N GLY A 713 -19.35 11.48 22.11
CA GLY A 713 -19.50 12.86 22.57
C GLY A 713 -19.66 12.98 24.09
N LYS A 714 -20.39 14.01 24.56
CA LYS A 714 -20.51 14.28 26.01
C LYS A 714 -21.39 13.20 26.70
N PRO A 715 -20.91 12.57 27.79
CA PRO A 715 -21.71 11.61 28.55
C PRO A 715 -22.88 12.31 29.25
N ASP A 716 -23.98 11.58 29.44
CA ASP A 716 -25.15 12.09 30.16
C ASP A 716 -24.94 12.00 31.67
N HIS A 717 -24.23 10.96 32.11
CA HIS A 717 -23.85 10.76 33.51
C HIS A 717 -22.43 10.19 33.64
N VAL A 718 -21.74 10.54 34.72
CA VAL A 718 -20.36 10.10 35.01
C VAL A 718 -20.26 9.66 36.47
N LEU A 719 -19.69 8.48 36.69
CA LEU A 719 -19.31 7.94 37.99
C LEU A 719 -17.78 7.88 38.06
N LEU A 720 -17.17 8.53 39.05
CA LEU A 720 -15.72 8.55 39.21
C LEU A 720 -15.24 7.43 40.13
N ALA A 721 -13.95 7.06 40.05
CA ALA A 721 -13.34 6.00 40.85
C ALA A 721 -13.61 6.13 42.35
N LYS A 722 -13.62 7.36 42.88
CA LYS A 722 -13.89 7.65 44.30
C LYS A 722 -15.32 7.29 44.74
N ASP A 723 -16.24 7.23 43.78
CA ASP A 723 -17.67 7.00 43.99
C ASP A 723 -18.07 5.52 43.72
N ILE A 724 -17.09 4.70 43.30
CA ILE A 724 -17.19 3.24 43.12
C ILE A 724 -16.79 2.58 44.45
N ASN A 725 -17.68 1.75 45.00
CA ASN A 725 -17.37 0.99 46.20
C ASN A 725 -16.57 -0.27 45.82
N ALA A 726 -15.24 -0.18 45.93
CA ALA A 726 -14.30 -1.27 45.60
C ALA A 726 -14.36 -2.47 46.56
N SER A 727 -15.13 -2.40 47.66
CA SER A 727 -15.34 -3.54 48.57
C SER A 727 -16.32 -4.58 48.00
N TYR A 728 -17.10 -4.23 46.98
CA TYR A 728 -17.86 -5.21 46.20
C TYR A 728 -16.93 -5.84 45.16
N GLY A 729 -16.81 -7.18 45.16
CA GLY A 729 -15.92 -7.90 44.25
C GLY A 729 -16.31 -7.86 42.77
N ASN A 730 -17.38 -7.13 42.40
CA ASN A 730 -17.90 -7.05 41.04
C ASN A 730 -18.66 -5.74 40.80
N LEU A 731 -18.41 -5.07 39.67
CA LEU A 731 -19.08 -3.83 39.27
C LEU A 731 -20.59 -3.96 39.09
N LEU A 732 -21.14 -5.13 38.76
CA LEU A 732 -22.60 -5.36 38.67
C LEU A 732 -23.34 -5.10 39.99
N GLN A 733 -22.67 -5.26 41.12
CA GLN A 733 -23.25 -4.97 42.44
C GLN A 733 -23.12 -3.50 42.82
N THR A 734 -22.23 -2.76 42.13
CA THR A 734 -21.96 -1.34 42.41
C THR A 734 -22.77 -0.37 41.56
N LEU A 735 -23.17 -0.78 40.36
CA LEU A 735 -23.88 0.06 39.38
C LEU A 735 -25.36 0.37 39.70
N PRO A 736 -26.14 -0.51 40.36
CA PRO A 736 -27.51 -0.21 40.72
C PRO A 736 -27.62 1.11 41.51
N GLY A 737 -28.45 2.04 41.03
CA GLY A 737 -28.68 3.34 41.67
C GLY A 737 -27.58 4.39 41.50
N LYS A 738 -26.49 4.09 40.79
CA LYS A 738 -25.40 5.05 40.48
C LYS A 738 -25.65 5.87 39.22
N PHE A 739 -26.48 5.37 38.33
CA PHE A 739 -26.88 6.04 37.10
C PHE A 739 -28.40 6.13 37.02
N PRO A 740 -28.98 7.32 36.79
CA PRO A 740 -30.43 7.47 36.58
C PRO A 740 -30.92 6.58 35.43
N GLY A 741 -31.98 5.81 35.69
CA GLY A 741 -32.60 4.95 34.68
C GLY A 741 -31.84 3.67 34.31
N LEU A 742 -30.59 3.46 34.77
CA LEU A 742 -29.86 2.20 34.58
C LEU A 742 -30.41 1.11 35.50
N VAL A 743 -30.85 0.00 34.91
CA VAL A 743 -31.37 -1.18 35.61
C VAL A 743 -30.40 -2.33 35.42
N VAL A 744 -29.95 -2.91 36.54
CA VAL A 744 -29.17 -4.15 36.59
C VAL A 744 -29.99 -5.14 37.41
N ARG A 745 -30.53 -6.19 36.78
CA ARG A 745 -31.37 -7.19 37.47
C ARG A 745 -31.29 -8.56 36.82
N GLU A 746 -31.66 -9.58 37.58
CA GLU A 746 -31.82 -10.93 37.06
C GLU A 746 -33.19 -11.09 36.38
N MET A 747 -33.22 -11.68 35.17
CA MET A 747 -34.45 -12.00 34.44
C MET A 747 -34.35 -13.40 33.84
N ALA A 748 -35.49 -14.10 33.78
CA ALA A 748 -35.60 -15.38 33.09
C ALA A 748 -35.54 -15.17 31.56
N SER A 749 -34.65 -15.92 30.90
CA SER A 749 -34.48 -15.92 29.44
C SER A 749 -34.89 -17.28 28.87
N GLU A 750 -35.70 -17.28 27.80
CA GLU A 750 -36.10 -18.51 27.11
C GLU A 750 -34.85 -19.27 26.64
N GLY A 751 -34.74 -20.54 27.06
CA GLY A 751 -33.62 -21.43 26.71
C GLY A 751 -32.36 -21.32 27.58
N GLU A 752 -32.27 -20.37 28.52
CA GLU A 752 -31.02 -20.11 29.26
C GLU A 752 -31.17 -19.89 30.78
N GLY A 753 -32.39 -19.94 31.33
CA GLY A 753 -32.60 -19.77 32.77
C GLY A 753 -32.50 -18.32 33.24
N LEU A 754 -32.26 -18.12 34.55
CA LEU A 754 -32.08 -16.80 35.17
C LEU A 754 -30.71 -16.21 34.79
N ARG A 755 -30.69 -14.96 34.32
CA ARG A 755 -29.44 -14.25 33.98
C ARG A 755 -29.53 -12.76 34.32
N TRP A 756 -28.38 -12.15 34.59
CA TRP A 756 -28.26 -10.70 34.75
C TRP A 756 -28.41 -9.98 33.41
N VAL A 757 -29.20 -8.92 33.40
CA VAL A 757 -29.35 -7.99 32.28
C VAL A 757 -29.03 -6.56 32.71
N VAL A 758 -28.49 -5.76 31.80
CA VAL A 758 -28.17 -4.35 32.04
C VAL A 758 -28.78 -3.47 30.96
N TYR A 759 -29.74 -2.62 31.30
CA TYR A 759 -30.51 -1.80 30.34
C TYR A 759 -30.97 -0.47 30.93
N ILE A 760 -31.51 0.44 30.10
CA ILE A 760 -32.06 1.74 30.54
C ILE A 760 -33.59 1.74 30.48
N GLN A 761 -34.26 2.20 31.55
CA GLN A 761 -35.71 2.03 31.79
C GLN A 761 -36.64 2.84 30.84
N ARG A 762 -36.11 3.65 29.92
CA ARG A 762 -36.92 4.56 29.08
C ARG A 762 -37.56 3.94 27.83
N GLN A 763 -37.32 2.67 27.52
CA GLN A 763 -37.94 2.00 26.37
C GLN A 763 -39.16 1.14 26.77
N ILE A 764 -40.34 1.52 26.27
CA ILE A 764 -41.57 0.71 26.36
C ILE A 764 -41.49 -0.37 25.27
N SER A 765 -40.84 -1.49 25.59
CA SER A 765 -40.94 -2.74 24.83
C SER A 765 -41.57 -3.81 25.72
N LEU A 766 -42.76 -4.28 25.34
CA LEU A 766 -43.54 -5.28 26.06
C LEU A 766 -42.97 -6.72 25.95
N LYS A 767 -41.81 -6.92 25.30
CA LYS A 767 -41.29 -8.28 25.05
C LYS A 767 -39.80 -8.56 25.32
N MET A 768 -39.07 -7.65 25.96
CA MET A 768 -37.74 -7.80 26.62
C MET A 768 -37.00 -6.45 26.47
N PRO A 769 -36.37 -5.90 27.52
CA PRO A 769 -35.64 -4.64 27.42
C PRO A 769 -34.31 -4.83 26.69
N ALA A 770 -33.98 -3.91 25.78
CA ALA A 770 -32.74 -3.94 25.02
C ALA A 770 -31.55 -3.53 25.92
N GLU A 771 -30.49 -4.33 25.94
CA GLU A 771 -29.34 -4.09 26.83
C GLU A 771 -28.41 -2.98 26.32
N VAL A 772 -27.70 -2.33 27.25
CA VAL A 772 -26.73 -1.26 26.92
C VAL A 772 -25.52 -1.81 26.17
N LEU A 773 -24.90 -0.99 25.33
CA LEU A 773 -23.58 -1.27 24.78
C LEU A 773 -22.51 -1.05 25.87
N VAL A 774 -21.56 -1.96 26.02
CA VAL A 774 -20.43 -1.78 26.95
C VAL A 774 -19.15 -1.49 26.17
N THR A 775 -18.44 -0.42 26.56
CA THR A 775 -17.10 -0.13 26.04
C THR A 775 -16.07 -0.10 27.17
N VAL A 776 -14.83 -0.47 26.87
CA VAL A 776 -13.69 -0.32 27.79
C VAL A 776 -12.59 0.45 27.04
N ASP A 777 -12.21 1.62 27.56
CA ASP A 777 -11.26 2.54 26.91
C ASP A 777 -11.61 2.77 25.42
N ASP A 778 -12.88 3.09 25.16
CA ASP A 778 -13.46 3.34 23.83
C ASP A 778 -13.53 2.13 22.87
N ALA A 779 -13.02 0.96 23.28
CA ALA A 779 -13.20 -0.28 22.54
C ALA A 779 -14.57 -0.90 22.86
N ILE A 780 -15.32 -1.25 21.81
CA ILE A 780 -16.59 -1.97 21.96
C ILE A 780 -16.29 -3.40 22.39
N MET A 781 -16.90 -3.82 23.49
CA MET A 781 -16.74 -5.16 24.02
C MET A 781 -17.80 -6.09 23.39
N SER A 782 -17.36 -7.21 22.84
CA SER A 782 -18.25 -8.24 22.33
C SER A 782 -18.73 -9.16 23.46
N GLY A 783 -20.02 -9.49 23.45
CA GLY A 783 -20.65 -10.33 24.48
C GLY A 783 -21.77 -9.61 25.22
N ARG A 784 -22.32 -10.27 26.25
CA ARG A 784 -23.42 -9.70 27.05
C ARG A 784 -22.88 -8.67 28.04
N PRO A 785 -23.55 -7.51 28.20
CA PRO A 785 -23.12 -6.46 29.12
C PRO A 785 -22.82 -6.97 30.52
N ALA A 786 -23.68 -7.82 31.08
CA ALA A 786 -23.46 -8.36 32.41
C ALA A 786 -22.16 -9.17 32.56
N ASN A 787 -21.81 -9.97 31.54
CA ASN A 787 -20.59 -10.79 31.55
C ASN A 787 -19.32 -9.93 31.39
N ILE A 788 -19.43 -8.86 30.61
CA ILE A 788 -18.33 -7.92 30.40
C ILE A 788 -18.07 -7.16 31.70
N ILE A 789 -19.13 -6.59 32.29
CA ILE A 789 -19.05 -5.79 33.52
C ILE A 789 -18.55 -6.63 34.70
N SER A 790 -18.94 -7.90 34.79
CA SER A 790 -18.47 -8.80 35.86
C SER A 790 -17.01 -9.22 35.75
N ALA A 791 -16.41 -9.13 34.55
CA ALA A 791 -15.01 -9.43 34.32
C ALA A 791 -14.07 -8.23 34.58
N ILE A 792 -14.62 -7.03 34.82
CA ILE A 792 -13.85 -5.81 35.06
C ILE A 792 -13.60 -5.65 36.57
N ASP A 793 -12.33 -5.52 36.95
CA ASP A 793 -11.93 -5.25 38.33
C ASP A 793 -12.25 -3.79 38.72
N PRO A 794 -13.11 -3.55 39.73
CA PRO A 794 -13.44 -2.20 40.21
C PRO A 794 -12.22 -1.34 40.59
N ALA A 795 -11.14 -1.96 41.09
CA ALA A 795 -9.94 -1.23 41.52
C ALA A 795 -9.21 -0.56 40.35
N THR A 796 -9.38 -1.10 39.14
CA THR A 796 -8.71 -0.63 37.91
C THR A 796 -9.45 0.52 37.21
N ILE A 797 -10.68 0.83 37.61
CA ILE A 797 -11.52 1.82 36.94
C ILE A 797 -11.28 3.24 37.45
N GLU A 798 -11.01 4.16 36.52
CA GLU A 798 -10.90 5.61 36.73
C GLU A 798 -12.28 6.27 36.71
N SER A 799 -13.11 5.92 35.73
CA SER A 799 -14.47 6.43 35.60
C SER A 799 -15.35 5.50 34.80
N ILE A 800 -16.65 5.53 35.09
CA ILE A 800 -17.69 4.88 34.29
C ILE A 800 -18.59 5.99 33.77
N GLU A 801 -18.89 6.00 32.48
CA GLU A 801 -19.69 7.03 31.83
C GLU A 801 -20.93 6.36 31.19
N LEU A 802 -22.11 6.96 31.36
CA LEU A 802 -23.36 6.51 30.75
C LEU A 802 -23.82 7.53 29.70
N LYS A 803 -24.17 7.04 28.52
CA LYS A 803 -24.87 7.76 27.46
C LYS A 803 -26.21 7.08 27.19
N GLU A 804 -27.33 7.78 27.31
CA GLU A 804 -28.68 7.20 27.18
C GLU A 804 -29.07 6.88 25.72
N GLY A 805 -28.34 7.41 24.72
CA GLY A 805 -28.58 7.10 23.32
C GLY A 805 -27.45 7.53 22.37
N ALA A 806 -27.04 6.60 21.50
CA ALA A 806 -25.98 6.78 20.52
C ALA A 806 -26.23 5.99 19.22
N ALA A 807 -27.51 5.83 18.84
CA ALA A 807 -27.93 5.07 17.66
C ALA A 807 -27.28 5.57 16.35
N ASN A 808 -27.01 6.87 16.28
CA ASN A 808 -26.37 7.52 15.13
C ASN A 808 -24.89 7.11 14.94
N LEU A 809 -24.26 6.54 15.98
CA LEU A 809 -22.84 6.17 15.99
C LEU A 809 -22.62 4.66 16.00
N PHE A 810 -23.51 3.90 16.66
CA PHE A 810 -23.37 2.45 16.84
C PHE A 810 -24.58 1.64 16.35
N GLY A 811 -25.45 2.24 15.54
CA GLY A 811 -26.63 1.56 14.97
C GLY A 811 -27.67 1.17 16.02
N SER A 812 -28.47 0.12 15.75
CA SER A 812 -29.53 -0.35 16.67
C SER A 812 -29.01 -0.73 18.06
N VAL A 813 -27.74 -1.15 18.15
CA VAL A 813 -27.07 -1.55 19.40
C VAL A 813 -26.75 -0.34 20.29
N GLY A 814 -26.48 0.84 19.71
CA GLY A 814 -26.30 2.10 20.44
C GLY A 814 -27.61 2.80 20.81
N GLY A 815 -28.76 2.33 20.31
CA GLY A 815 -30.09 2.89 20.61
C GLY A 815 -30.58 2.62 22.03
N SER A 816 -29.97 1.68 22.73
CA SER A 816 -30.28 1.29 24.11
C SER A 816 -29.39 1.96 25.17
N GLY A 817 -28.47 2.84 24.72
CA GLY A 817 -27.48 3.52 25.54
C GLY A 817 -26.12 2.81 25.62
N ILE A 818 -25.08 3.54 26.04
CA ILE A 818 -23.69 3.09 26.18
C ILE A 818 -23.26 3.23 27.64
N LEU A 819 -22.66 2.19 28.20
CA LEU A 819 -21.93 2.21 29.46
C LEU A 819 -20.44 2.03 29.19
N ALA A 820 -19.67 3.11 29.29
CA ALA A 820 -18.24 3.17 28.98
C ALA A 820 -17.38 3.12 30.25
N PHE A 821 -16.41 2.23 30.29
CA PHE A 821 -15.48 2.05 31.41
C PHE A 821 -14.10 2.56 31.02
N TYR A 822 -13.53 3.47 31.80
CA TYR A 822 -12.18 4.00 31.59
C TYR A 822 -11.28 3.54 32.72
N THR A 823 -10.10 3.02 32.37
CA THR A 823 -9.15 2.45 33.33
C THR A 823 -8.11 3.47 33.80
N LYS A 824 -7.61 3.34 35.04
CA LYS A 824 -6.64 4.27 35.67
C LYS A 824 -5.28 4.34 34.94
N HIS A 825 -5.00 3.43 34.00
CA HIS A 825 -3.72 3.38 33.25
C HIS A 825 -3.91 2.89 31.80
N GLY A 826 -3.29 3.60 30.84
CA GLY A 826 -3.57 3.55 29.41
C GLY A 826 -3.55 2.20 28.69
N THR A 827 -4.52 2.04 27.78
CA THR A 827 -4.73 1.00 26.75
C THR A 827 -4.60 -0.45 27.22
N VAL A 828 -5.69 -1.21 27.02
CA VAL A 828 -5.75 -2.69 26.90
C VAL A 828 -4.53 -3.30 26.16
N GLN A 829 -3.89 -2.54 25.26
CA GLN A 829 -2.66 -2.92 24.54
C GLN A 829 -1.42 -3.12 25.43
N GLU A 830 -1.29 -2.46 26.59
CA GLU A 830 -0.20 -2.75 27.56
C GLU A 830 -0.47 -4.01 28.38
N GLN A 831 -1.73 -4.37 28.61
CA GLN A 831 -2.10 -5.65 29.21
C GLN A 831 -1.89 -6.82 28.23
N LEU A 832 -2.16 -6.63 26.94
CA LEU A 832 -1.88 -7.62 25.90
C LEU A 832 -0.37 -7.86 25.70
N LYS A 833 0.47 -6.83 25.85
CA LYS A 833 1.94 -6.97 25.86
C LYS A 833 2.46 -7.87 26.98
N LYS A 834 1.72 -8.01 28.09
CA LYS A 834 2.18 -8.85 29.21
C LYS A 834 1.88 -10.34 29.00
N ASN A 835 0.92 -10.73 28.15
CA ASN A 835 0.44 -12.12 28.11
C ASN A 835 0.25 -12.76 26.70
N VAL A 836 0.51 -12.07 25.58
CA VAL A 836 0.40 -12.67 24.23
C VAL A 836 1.78 -12.73 23.54
N PRO A 837 2.30 -13.91 23.22
CA PRO A 837 3.54 -14.05 22.46
C PRO A 837 3.44 -13.39 21.08
N VAL A 838 4.43 -12.56 20.74
CA VAL A 838 4.52 -11.86 19.45
C VAL A 838 5.70 -12.36 18.64
N LEU A 839 5.54 -12.43 17.32
CA LEU A 839 6.62 -12.64 16.36
C LEU A 839 7.04 -11.30 15.78
N LYS A 840 8.35 -11.05 15.72
CA LYS A 840 8.93 -9.90 15.01
C LYS A 840 9.50 -10.39 13.70
N VAL A 841 8.87 -10.04 12.59
CA VAL A 841 9.29 -10.49 11.26
C VAL A 841 9.89 -9.30 10.52
N PRO A 842 11.13 -9.40 10.02
CA PRO A 842 11.74 -8.33 9.23
C PRO A 842 11.07 -8.25 7.84
N GLY A 843 10.69 -7.05 7.43
CA GLY A 843 10.16 -6.75 6.11
C GLY A 843 11.20 -6.09 5.21
N TYR A 844 10.73 -5.41 4.16
CA TYR A 844 11.60 -4.65 3.27
C TYR A 844 12.26 -3.47 3.98
N SER A 845 13.53 -3.22 3.66
CA SER A 845 14.31 -2.10 4.15
C SER A 845 13.94 -0.83 3.39
N TYR A 846 13.74 0.28 4.10
CA TYR A 846 13.65 1.60 3.46
C TYR A 846 14.99 1.99 2.84
N ALA A 847 14.93 2.63 1.68
CA ALA A 847 16.06 3.31 1.07
C ALA A 847 16.03 4.78 1.50
N ASP A 848 17.15 5.29 1.99
CA ASP A 848 17.28 6.72 2.28
C ASP A 848 17.30 7.53 0.96
N ILE A 849 17.04 8.82 1.07
CA ILE A 849 17.16 9.75 -0.05
C ILE A 849 18.53 10.43 0.05
N PHE A 850 19.29 10.39 -1.03
CA PHE A 850 20.56 11.09 -1.11
C PHE A 850 20.32 12.61 -1.01
N ALA A 851 20.85 13.22 0.05
CA ALA A 851 20.77 14.66 0.26
C ALA A 851 21.92 15.36 -0.45
N SER A 852 21.61 16.41 -1.22
CA SER A 852 22.59 17.30 -1.81
C SER A 852 22.17 18.76 -1.59
N PRO A 853 23.12 19.69 -1.38
CA PRO A 853 22.79 21.09 -1.15
C PRO A 853 22.04 21.71 -2.34
N ASP A 854 21.03 22.53 -2.04
CA ASP A 854 20.36 23.39 -3.02
C ASP A 854 20.77 24.85 -2.74
N TYR A 855 21.82 25.33 -3.40
CA TYR A 855 22.35 26.68 -3.16
C TYR A 855 21.41 27.82 -3.58
N GLU A 856 20.34 27.52 -4.35
CA GLU A 856 19.32 28.50 -4.70
C GLU A 856 18.30 28.67 -3.57
N ARG A 857 17.98 27.59 -2.85
CA ARG A 857 17.01 27.58 -1.74
C ARG A 857 17.65 27.76 -0.37
N ASP A 858 18.79 27.12 -0.14
CA ASP A 858 19.51 27.11 1.13
C ASP A 858 20.47 28.30 1.18
N GLN A 859 20.02 29.41 1.75
CA GLN A 859 20.89 30.53 2.14
C GLN A 859 21.20 30.45 3.65
N PRO A 860 22.13 29.59 4.09
CA PRO A 860 22.51 29.54 5.49
C PRO A 860 23.16 30.87 5.92
N ALA A 861 22.93 31.26 7.18
CA ALA A 861 23.52 32.45 7.80
C ALA A 861 25.07 32.44 7.79
N GLU A 862 25.69 31.26 7.61
CA GLU A 862 27.13 31.08 7.42
C GLU A 862 27.42 30.25 6.16
N LYS A 863 28.41 30.68 5.37
CA LYS A 863 28.83 30.03 4.12
C LYS A 863 29.65 28.77 4.41
N LYS A 864 29.00 27.66 4.74
CA LYS A 864 29.65 26.36 4.96
C LYS A 864 30.34 25.87 3.68
N THR A 865 31.56 25.36 3.78
CA THR A 865 32.34 24.83 2.65
C THR A 865 31.82 23.45 2.23
N ASP A 866 31.61 23.25 0.93
CA ASP A 866 31.19 21.98 0.33
C ASP A 866 32.40 21.23 -0.26
N ARG A 867 32.72 20.09 0.36
CA ARG A 867 33.78 19.16 -0.06
C ARG A 867 33.25 17.72 -0.11
N ARG A 868 32.01 17.52 -0.55
CA ARG A 868 31.47 16.16 -0.71
C ARG A 868 32.24 15.38 -1.78
N SER A 869 32.43 14.09 -1.55
CA SER A 869 33.08 13.20 -2.53
C SER A 869 32.08 12.72 -3.58
N THR A 870 30.86 12.43 -3.14
CA THR A 870 29.72 12.09 -4.00
C THR A 870 28.88 13.34 -4.13
N LEU A 871 28.80 13.88 -5.35
CA LEU A 871 28.08 15.12 -5.66
C LEU A 871 26.61 14.86 -5.93
N TYR A 872 26.31 13.74 -6.58
CA TYR A 872 24.95 13.34 -6.92
C TYR A 872 24.84 11.83 -6.96
N TRP A 873 23.78 11.31 -6.35
CA TRP A 873 23.37 9.91 -6.50
C TRP A 873 21.87 9.88 -6.73
N ASN A 874 21.46 9.32 -7.87
CA ASN A 874 20.07 8.99 -8.12
C ASN A 874 19.97 7.54 -8.59
N PRO A 875 19.40 6.65 -7.77
CA PRO A 875 19.29 5.22 -8.08
C PRO A 875 18.19 4.88 -9.09
N THR A 876 17.29 5.82 -9.41
CA THR A 876 16.19 5.59 -10.35
C THR A 876 15.93 6.83 -11.21
N VAL A 877 16.50 6.84 -12.41
CA VAL A 877 16.26 7.80 -13.48
C VAL A 877 15.61 7.06 -14.63
N GLU A 878 14.35 7.39 -14.92
CA GLU A 878 13.60 6.80 -16.04
C GLU A 878 13.61 7.75 -17.23
N THR A 879 13.92 7.22 -18.41
CA THR A 879 13.80 7.96 -19.67
C THR A 879 12.36 7.98 -20.17
N ASP A 880 11.97 9.03 -20.87
CA ASP A 880 10.64 9.10 -21.48
C ASP A 880 10.48 8.04 -22.58
N ALA A 881 9.34 7.33 -22.61
CA ALA A 881 9.12 6.25 -23.57
C ALA A 881 8.99 6.71 -25.04
N THR A 882 8.68 8.00 -25.25
CA THR A 882 8.49 8.59 -26.58
C THR A 882 9.77 9.27 -27.08
N THR A 883 10.48 9.98 -26.21
CA THR A 883 11.68 10.75 -26.58
C THR A 883 12.99 10.06 -26.21
N GLY A 884 12.97 9.13 -25.26
CA GLY A 884 14.17 8.45 -24.75
C GLY A 884 14.99 9.36 -23.84
N GLU A 885 14.47 10.52 -23.48
CA GLU A 885 15.20 11.55 -22.75
C GLU A 885 14.90 11.50 -21.25
N ALA A 886 15.91 11.79 -20.44
CA ALA A 886 15.80 12.13 -19.04
C ALA A 886 16.67 13.35 -18.73
N THR A 887 16.28 14.15 -17.73
CA THR A 887 17.10 15.28 -17.26
C THR A 887 17.35 15.12 -15.77
N VAL A 888 18.61 15.28 -15.39
CA VAL A 888 19.03 15.36 -13.98
C VAL A 888 19.80 16.65 -13.74
N SER A 889 19.73 17.17 -12.53
CA SER A 889 20.51 18.36 -12.15
C SER A 889 21.01 18.27 -10.72
N PHE A 890 22.18 18.85 -10.49
CA PHE A 890 22.85 18.92 -9.19
C PHE A 890 23.78 20.12 -9.14
N PHE A 891 24.17 20.55 -7.94
CA PHE A 891 25.10 21.67 -7.79
C PHE A 891 26.55 21.21 -7.68
N ALA A 892 27.47 21.97 -8.29
CA ALA A 892 28.91 21.80 -8.12
C ALA A 892 29.35 22.06 -6.67
N ALA A 893 30.45 21.44 -6.23
CA ALA A 893 31.06 21.72 -4.93
C ALA A 893 31.95 22.98 -4.98
N ASP A 894 32.53 23.37 -3.84
CA ASP A 894 33.46 24.51 -3.78
C ASP A 894 34.80 24.21 -4.44
N GLN A 895 35.18 22.93 -4.54
CA GLN A 895 36.44 22.51 -5.11
C GLN A 895 36.38 22.46 -6.65
N PRO A 896 37.21 23.24 -7.36
CA PRO A 896 37.37 23.10 -8.81
C PRO A 896 38.03 21.76 -9.13
N GLY A 897 37.59 21.14 -10.22
CA GLY A 897 38.04 19.79 -10.54
C GLY A 897 37.31 19.20 -11.74
N MET A 898 37.58 17.93 -11.98
CA MET A 898 36.84 17.10 -12.92
C MET A 898 35.84 16.27 -12.12
N TYR A 899 34.58 16.29 -12.53
CA TYR A 899 33.56 15.41 -11.97
C TYR A 899 33.31 14.27 -12.95
N VAL A 900 33.32 13.04 -12.43
CA VAL A 900 33.07 11.82 -13.20
C VAL A 900 31.61 11.45 -13.01
N ILE A 901 30.90 11.33 -14.14
CA ILE A 901 29.49 10.92 -14.20
C ILE A 901 29.47 9.47 -14.67
N THR A 902 28.94 8.58 -13.84
CA THR A 902 28.74 7.17 -14.20
C THR A 902 27.24 6.89 -14.26
N ILE A 903 26.78 6.45 -15.43
CA ILE A 903 25.41 6.03 -15.65
C ILE A 903 25.41 4.56 -16.00
N GLU A 904 24.68 3.75 -15.26
CA GLU A 904 24.41 2.35 -15.63
C GLU A 904 22.93 2.06 -15.49
N GLY A 905 22.44 1.06 -16.22
CA GLY A 905 21.07 0.65 -16.10
C GLY A 905 20.66 -0.42 -17.09
N ILE A 906 19.35 -0.65 -17.13
CA ILE A 906 18.77 -1.66 -17.99
C ILE A 906 17.58 -1.07 -18.74
N THR A 907 17.43 -1.46 -20.01
CA THR A 907 16.23 -1.15 -20.79
C THR A 907 15.07 -2.02 -20.31
N GLN A 908 13.84 -1.65 -20.68
CA GLN A 908 12.66 -2.49 -20.40
C GLN A 908 12.79 -3.92 -20.97
N LYS A 909 13.56 -4.10 -22.05
CA LYS A 909 13.84 -5.41 -22.67
C LYS A 909 14.92 -6.22 -21.95
N GLY A 910 15.55 -5.68 -20.92
CA GLY A 910 16.63 -6.37 -20.20
C GLY A 910 18.03 -6.16 -20.81
N VAL A 911 18.20 -5.18 -21.70
CA VAL A 911 19.52 -4.88 -22.30
C VAL A 911 20.31 -3.98 -21.33
N PRO A 912 21.51 -4.39 -20.86
CA PRO A 912 22.34 -3.56 -20.02
C PRO A 912 22.94 -2.39 -20.81
N VAL A 913 23.01 -1.23 -20.18
CA VAL A 913 23.61 -0.02 -20.76
C VAL A 913 24.50 0.67 -19.74
N ARG A 914 25.62 1.26 -20.20
CA ARG A 914 26.57 2.00 -19.39
C ARG A 914 27.14 3.18 -20.17
N CYS A 915 27.33 4.31 -19.49
CA CYS A 915 28.03 5.47 -20.01
C CYS A 915 28.84 6.13 -18.89
N VAL A 916 30.08 6.51 -19.20
CA VAL A 916 30.93 7.33 -18.34
C VAL A 916 31.24 8.63 -19.06
N SER A 917 30.95 9.75 -18.41
CA SER A 917 31.19 11.09 -18.95
C SER A 917 31.88 11.96 -17.88
N THR A 918 32.35 13.13 -18.27
CA THR A 918 32.99 14.07 -17.34
C THR A 918 32.52 15.50 -17.57
N VAL A 919 32.45 16.27 -16.49
CA VAL A 919 32.25 17.72 -16.53
C VAL A 919 33.34 18.42 -15.74
N ARG A 920 33.63 19.67 -16.10
CA ARG A 920 34.75 20.43 -15.52
C ARG A 920 34.27 21.66 -14.78
N VAL A 921 34.75 21.83 -13.55
CA VAL A 921 34.53 23.03 -12.74
C VAL A 921 35.81 23.87 -12.71
N LYS A 922 35.70 25.17 -12.99
CA LYS A 922 36.80 26.13 -13.01
C LYS A 922 36.40 27.41 -12.26
N ASN A 923 37.38 28.05 -11.62
CA ASN A 923 37.21 29.36 -11.02
C ASN A 923 37.01 30.46 -12.06
#